data_AF-M5TAM4-F1
#
_entry.id   AF-M5TAM4-F1
#
_cell.length_a   1.000
_cell.length_b   1.000
_cell.length_c   1.000
_cell.angle_alpha   90.00
_cell.angle_beta   90.00
_cell.angle_gamma   90.00
#
_symmetry.space_group_name_H-M   'P 1'
#
loop_
_entity.id
_entity.type
_entity.pdbx_description
1 polymer ?
#
loop_
_entity_poly.entity_id
_entity_poly.type
_entity_poly.pdbx_seq_one_letter_code
_entity_poly.pdbx_strand_id
1 'polypeptide(L)'
;MTSRRTDRTVTRGFTLVEMLVAMAVTLLMMAAVARAFAFVGARIRESRGNVQLSNELRDVTTRLNDEMTRCTVNLTPNVGGPDQAGYLIYHEGPVTDATSSLFRTVINTDGTVDVPESRYGDFDDYLAFTAIAPEGSWFSGKVPRYLLDQKAAELAGTTYSIPADDPLTTNIDESQVPFEPVMIRSRYAEIIYFASPEYRNVEGDDAEYLRYIDVDGDTDLGSGSASENGLPDRMRIHRRVLLIRPDLNLNNGRLPVQNRTVTTTSGATITVPFMRADIWPNATATVRSTATSADGWAYGLAGVHQQCDLSIHRVLNTIGSPTNGVAANSLSDLSAPHNRFAHVRIPNSVLTGGGGSSPTSMPVLALSGPATVLNMLNIDPSAPRIAPPLSSSGSAPVVTPSRLCGFIRREFVLGDDNTHLEPGSFWGADRRGEDVLVNNALSFDLKIYDPNVSLFQTNTGLVVSPNDAGYRETLLDAITNSESPVFTGAFVDLCYPVLAGGSLRGWQARYLDRVNTTAGSTIATTGSYLLTPFSGLSGFSNASQSYSNPLYRSGRLVTTGANTIALFQPAFDTYTSFYETDGLLQGRVSNSLEGTRWSTTTGATADLGADGLDGAGIYGGGIASSTGQYGADDVGERETLPPFTTAPEAIKVSIRLENPTTRQIRQASVTIRD
;
A
#
# COMPACT_ATOMS: atom_id res chain seq x y z
N MET A 1 61.49 82.19 45.00
CA MET A 1 62.12 80.89 45.30
C MET A 1 61.05 79.84 45.13
N THR A 2 61.22 78.97 44.13
CA THR A 2 60.31 77.91 43.68
C THR A 2 60.10 76.81 44.73
N SER A 3 58.86 76.33 44.93
CA SER A 3 58.60 74.88 45.03
C SER A 3 57.11 74.57 44.81
N ARG A 4 56.89 73.60 43.94
CA ARG A 4 55.64 73.15 43.30
C ARG A 4 55.04 72.05 44.18
N ARG A 5 53.80 72.19 44.65
CA ARG A 5 53.09 71.10 45.35
C ARG A 5 52.24 70.34 44.33
N THR A 6 52.76 69.20 43.88
CA THR A 6 52.06 68.24 43.03
C THR A 6 51.06 67.45 43.87
N ASP A 7 49.76 67.62 43.63
CA ASP A 7 48.74 66.69 44.11
C ASP A 7 48.86 65.37 43.32
N ARG A 8 49.37 64.33 44.00
CA ARG A 8 49.34 62.96 43.51
C ARG A 8 47.92 62.45 43.68
N THR A 9 47.17 62.32 42.58
CA THR A 9 46.01 61.45 42.51
C THR A 9 46.46 60.02 42.82
N VAL A 10 46.06 59.49 43.98
CA VAL A 10 46.28 58.08 44.34
C VAL A 10 45.35 57.24 43.48
N THR A 11 45.87 56.66 42.40
CA THR A 11 45.21 55.58 41.68
C THR A 11 45.19 54.35 42.59
N ARG A 12 44.02 54.01 43.13
CA ARG A 12 43.81 52.77 43.89
C ARG A 12 43.98 51.58 42.92
N GLY A 13 44.94 50.70 43.19
CA GLY A 13 45.08 49.44 42.46
C GLY A 13 44.02 48.44 42.89
N PHE A 14 43.44 47.71 41.93
CA PHE A 14 42.43 46.68 42.19
C PHE A 14 43.00 45.54 43.06
N THR A 15 42.22 45.08 44.02
CA THR A 15 42.54 43.91 44.84
C THR A 15 42.35 42.61 44.06
N LEU A 16 43.08 41.56 44.44
CA LEU A 16 42.99 40.23 43.80
C LEU A 16 41.55 39.67 43.86
N VAL A 17 40.82 39.98 44.95
CA VAL A 17 39.40 39.63 45.11
C VAL A 17 38.51 40.39 44.12
N GLU A 18 38.72 41.68 43.90
CA GLU A 18 37.96 42.45 42.89
C GLU A 18 38.23 41.96 41.47
N MET A 19 39.48 41.60 41.13
CA MET A 19 39.82 41.00 39.84
C MET A 19 39.18 39.61 39.66
N LEU A 20 39.17 38.78 40.70
CA LEU A 20 38.49 37.47 40.68
C LEU A 20 36.97 37.61 40.56
N VAL A 21 36.36 38.54 41.28
CA VAL A 21 34.91 38.82 41.19
C VAL A 21 34.56 39.39 39.82
N ALA A 22 35.36 40.30 39.28
CA ALA A 22 35.15 40.85 37.93
C ALA A 22 35.24 39.75 36.86
N MET A 23 36.22 38.85 36.94
CA MET A 23 36.31 37.69 36.04
C MET A 23 35.15 36.71 36.23
N ALA A 24 34.72 36.45 37.46
CA ALA A 24 33.57 35.58 37.71
C ALA A 24 32.27 36.17 37.14
N VAL A 25 32.05 37.48 37.28
CA VAL A 25 30.88 38.18 36.73
C VAL A 25 30.94 38.22 35.20
N THR A 26 32.09 38.46 34.58
CA THR A 26 32.20 38.44 33.12
C THR A 26 31.95 37.04 32.56
N LEU A 27 32.45 35.99 33.22
CA LEU A 27 32.16 34.61 32.86
C LEU A 27 30.67 34.27 33.02
N LEU A 28 30.02 34.72 34.09
CA LEU A 28 28.58 34.54 34.28
C LEU A 28 27.76 35.29 33.23
N MET A 29 28.13 36.51 32.88
CA MET A 29 27.46 37.26 31.80
C MET A 29 27.64 36.58 30.44
N MET A 30 28.85 36.09 30.13
CA MET A 30 29.12 35.34 28.90
C MET A 30 28.29 34.04 28.86
N ALA A 31 28.20 33.31 29.98
CA ALA A 31 27.39 32.10 30.08
C ALA A 31 25.87 32.39 29.92
N ALA A 32 25.38 33.49 30.50
CA ALA A 32 23.98 33.90 30.35
C ALA A 32 23.64 34.27 28.90
N VAL A 33 24.52 35.03 28.23
CA VAL A 33 24.38 35.40 26.81
C VAL A 33 24.43 34.16 25.91
N ALA A 34 25.35 33.24 26.16
CA ALA A 34 25.43 31.98 25.41
C ALA A 34 24.14 31.15 25.54
N ARG A 35 23.57 31.04 26.74
CA ARG A 35 22.28 30.37 26.96
C ARG A 35 21.12 31.07 26.26
N ALA A 36 21.08 32.40 26.28
CA ALA A 36 20.06 33.17 25.57
C ALA A 36 20.12 32.93 24.05
N PHE A 37 21.33 32.94 23.46
CA PHE A 37 21.51 32.62 22.04
C PHE A 37 21.17 31.17 21.72
N ALA A 38 21.52 30.21 22.58
CA ALA A 38 21.13 28.81 22.40
C ALA A 38 19.60 28.64 22.40
N PHE A 39 18.90 29.31 23.33
CA PHE A 39 17.44 29.29 23.41
C PHE A 39 16.79 29.92 22.17
N VAL A 40 17.22 31.13 21.78
CA VAL A 40 16.71 31.81 20.58
C VAL A 40 17.02 31.00 19.31
N GLY A 41 18.23 30.45 19.20
CA GLY A 41 18.62 29.58 18.09
C GLY A 41 17.76 28.31 17.99
N ALA A 42 17.42 27.68 19.13
CA ALA A 42 16.51 26.54 19.16
C ALA A 42 15.11 26.93 18.66
N ARG A 43 14.55 28.05 19.14
CA ARG A 43 13.23 28.56 18.71
C ARG A 43 13.19 28.94 17.23
N ILE A 44 14.27 29.51 16.69
CA ILE A 44 14.36 29.82 15.26
C ILE A 44 14.40 28.54 14.43
N ARG A 45 15.16 27.52 14.85
CA ARG A 45 15.18 26.21 14.17
C ARG A 45 13.81 25.54 14.19
N GLU A 46 13.16 25.54 15.35
CA GLU A 46 11.79 25.02 15.54
C GLU A 46 10.79 25.74 14.62
N SER A 47 10.83 27.08 14.59
CA SER A 47 9.97 27.89 13.71
C SER A 47 10.20 27.57 12.23
N ARG A 48 11.46 27.47 11.78
CA ARG A 48 11.79 27.08 10.40
C ARG A 48 11.32 25.68 10.05
N GLY A 49 11.55 24.71 10.94
CA GLY A 49 11.10 23.33 10.76
C GLY A 49 9.58 23.22 10.62
N ASN A 50 8.84 23.95 11.45
CA ASN A 50 7.38 23.99 11.40
C ASN A 50 6.86 24.62 10.10
N VAL A 51 7.48 25.71 9.63
CA VAL A 51 7.11 26.34 8.35
C VAL A 51 7.40 25.42 7.17
N GLN A 52 8.55 24.73 7.20
CA GLN A 52 8.91 23.75 6.17
C GLN A 52 7.89 22.61 6.09
N LEU A 53 7.56 21.96 7.21
CA LEU A 53 6.55 20.90 7.27
C LEU A 53 5.19 21.38 6.76
N SER A 54 4.79 22.61 7.11
CA SER A 54 3.51 23.17 6.69
C SER A 54 3.46 23.42 5.18
N ASN A 55 4.56 23.89 4.59
CA ASN A 55 4.66 24.07 3.14
C ASN A 55 4.65 22.72 2.41
N GLU A 56 5.42 21.74 2.90
CA GLU A 56 5.48 20.40 2.30
C GLU A 56 4.11 19.70 2.32
N LEU A 57 3.42 19.72 3.47
CA LEU A 57 2.05 19.19 3.56
C LEU A 57 1.09 19.93 2.64
N ARG A 58 1.20 21.25 2.52
CA ARG A 58 0.33 22.04 1.64
C ARG A 58 0.57 21.68 0.17
N ASP A 59 1.82 21.51 -0.24
CA ASP A 59 2.16 21.16 -1.62
C ASP A 59 1.62 19.77 -1.98
N VAL A 60 1.80 18.80 -1.07
CA VAL A 60 1.30 17.43 -1.24
C VAL A 60 -0.23 17.38 -1.27
N THR A 61 -0.90 18.04 -0.34
CA THR A 61 -2.37 18.05 -0.27
C THR A 61 -3.00 18.77 -1.45
N THR A 62 -2.42 19.90 -1.90
CA THR A 62 -2.88 20.60 -3.10
C THR A 62 -2.73 19.72 -4.34
N ARG A 63 -1.58 19.04 -4.48
CA ARG A 63 -1.34 18.12 -5.60
C ARG A 63 -2.31 16.94 -5.58
N LEU A 64 -2.46 16.28 -4.43
CA LEU A 64 -3.35 15.12 -4.29
C LEU A 64 -4.79 15.51 -4.58
N ASN A 65 -5.25 16.66 -4.09
CA ASN A 65 -6.58 17.19 -4.40
C ASN A 65 -6.76 17.46 -5.91
N ASP A 66 -5.78 18.11 -6.55
CA ASP A 66 -5.82 18.43 -7.98
C ASP A 66 -5.81 17.18 -8.87
N GLU A 67 -5.11 16.13 -8.45
CA GLU A 67 -5.01 14.87 -9.20
C GLU A 67 -6.26 14.01 -9.01
N MET A 68 -6.77 13.91 -7.79
CA MET A 68 -7.99 13.15 -7.53
C MET A 68 -9.25 13.81 -8.12
N THR A 69 -9.33 15.14 -8.13
CA THR A 69 -10.42 15.86 -8.84
C THR A 69 -10.40 15.61 -10.35
N ARG A 70 -9.27 15.12 -10.87
CA ARG A 70 -9.06 14.80 -12.29
C ARG A 70 -9.00 13.29 -12.55
N CYS A 71 -9.54 12.49 -11.63
CA CYS A 71 -9.76 11.08 -11.88
C CYS A 71 -10.66 10.90 -13.11
N THR A 72 -10.38 9.89 -13.94
CA THR A 72 -11.16 9.65 -15.16
C THR A 72 -12.46 8.89 -14.90
N VAL A 73 -12.61 8.29 -13.72
CA VAL A 73 -13.76 7.48 -13.32
C VAL A 73 -14.50 8.13 -12.15
N ASN A 74 -15.79 7.85 -12.06
CA ASN A 74 -16.60 8.20 -10.91
C ASN A 74 -16.44 7.14 -9.82
N LEU A 75 -16.74 7.49 -8.56
CA LEU A 75 -16.63 6.58 -7.42
C LEU A 75 -17.72 5.49 -7.40
N THR A 76 -18.56 5.38 -8.43
CA THR A 76 -19.61 4.35 -8.50
C THR A 76 -19.04 2.99 -8.94
N PRO A 77 -19.11 1.93 -8.10
CA PRO A 77 -18.69 0.59 -8.50
C PRO A 77 -19.55 0.04 -9.64
N ASN A 78 -18.96 -0.75 -10.55
CA ASN A 78 -19.75 -1.37 -11.61
C ASN A 78 -20.53 -2.57 -11.05
N VAL A 79 -21.83 -2.44 -10.97
CA VAL A 79 -22.77 -3.51 -10.59
C VAL A 79 -23.58 -4.04 -11.79
N GLY A 80 -23.21 -3.65 -13.01
CA GLY A 80 -23.82 -4.13 -14.26
C GLY A 80 -24.07 -3.11 -15.35
N GLY A 81 -23.52 -1.89 -15.19
CA GLY A 81 -23.48 -0.92 -16.26
C GLY A 81 -22.31 -1.17 -17.23
N PRO A 82 -22.20 -0.36 -18.28
CA PRO A 82 -21.02 -0.35 -19.14
C PRO A 82 -19.77 -0.01 -18.32
N ASP A 83 -18.67 -0.70 -18.62
CA ASP A 83 -17.40 -0.48 -17.95
C ASP A 83 -16.88 0.95 -18.13
N GLN A 84 -16.41 1.54 -17.03
CA GLN A 84 -15.81 2.87 -17.05
C GLN A 84 -14.41 2.81 -17.67
N ALA A 85 -14.02 3.88 -18.38
CA ALA A 85 -12.69 3.98 -18.98
C ALA A 85 -11.66 4.41 -17.91
N GLY A 86 -10.99 3.42 -17.32
CA GLY A 86 -10.00 3.59 -16.27
C GLY A 86 -10.41 2.92 -14.97
N TYR A 87 -9.82 3.31 -13.85
CA TYR A 87 -10.17 2.77 -12.54
C TYR A 87 -9.79 3.71 -11.40
N LEU A 88 -10.39 3.45 -10.23
CA LEU A 88 -9.93 3.90 -8.93
C LEU A 88 -9.96 2.71 -7.97
N ILE A 89 -8.85 2.50 -7.26
CA ILE A 89 -8.73 1.51 -6.21
C ILE A 89 -8.15 2.15 -4.96
N TYR A 90 -8.75 1.81 -3.83
CA TYR A 90 -8.21 2.05 -2.49
C TYR A 90 -8.14 0.70 -1.80
N HIS A 91 -6.93 0.27 -1.47
CA HIS A 91 -6.69 -0.93 -0.69
C HIS A 91 -6.33 -0.55 0.74
N GLU A 92 -6.93 -1.29 1.66
CA GLU A 92 -6.79 -1.14 3.11
C GLU A 92 -5.92 -2.25 3.68
N GLY A 93 -4.93 -1.85 4.46
CA GLY A 93 -4.05 -2.77 5.18
C GLY A 93 -4.62 -3.21 6.54
N PRO A 94 -3.90 -4.09 7.26
CA PRO A 94 -4.30 -4.53 8.59
C PRO A 94 -3.97 -3.53 9.71
N VAL A 95 -3.09 -2.54 9.50
CA VAL A 95 -2.76 -1.51 10.48
C VAL A 95 -3.83 -0.40 10.46
N THR A 96 -3.97 0.34 11.56
CA THR A 96 -4.90 1.47 11.70
C THR A 96 -4.28 2.48 12.66
N ASP A 97 -4.90 3.65 12.80
CA ASP A 97 -4.53 4.64 13.82
C ASP A 97 -4.53 4.08 15.26
N ALA A 98 -5.35 3.06 15.53
CA ALA A 98 -5.44 2.44 16.84
C ALA A 98 -4.26 1.50 17.14
N THR A 99 -3.58 0.96 16.11
CA THR A 99 -2.56 -0.08 16.27
C THR A 99 -1.45 0.35 17.22
N SER A 100 -0.85 1.52 16.99
CA SER A 100 0.28 2.00 17.80
C SER A 100 -0.13 2.16 19.27
N SER A 101 -1.32 2.73 19.52
CA SER A 101 -1.83 2.97 20.87
C SER A 101 -2.19 1.70 21.65
N LEU A 102 -2.58 0.62 20.96
CA LEU A 102 -3.03 -0.65 21.55
C LEU A 102 -1.88 -1.66 21.71
N PHE A 103 -0.98 -1.72 20.74
CA PHE A 103 0.11 -2.71 20.70
C PHE A 103 1.40 -2.20 21.35
N ARG A 104 1.61 -0.88 21.44
CA ARG A 104 2.81 -0.27 22.05
C ARG A 104 2.57 0.42 23.38
N THR A 105 1.50 0.02 24.06
CA THR A 105 1.23 0.42 25.43
C THR A 105 2.32 -0.10 26.37
N VAL A 106 2.83 0.76 27.26
CA VAL A 106 3.83 0.41 28.28
C VAL A 106 3.41 0.94 29.66
N ILE A 107 3.97 0.36 30.72
CA ILE A 107 3.78 0.83 32.09
C ILE A 107 4.98 1.72 32.45
N ASN A 108 4.72 2.97 32.78
CA ASN A 108 5.74 3.91 33.24
C ASN A 108 6.26 3.56 34.64
N THR A 109 7.37 4.20 35.04
CA THR A 109 7.96 4.05 36.38
C THR A 109 6.96 4.36 37.50
N ASP A 110 5.98 5.22 37.24
CA ASP A 110 4.91 5.60 38.17
C ASP A 110 3.71 4.63 38.19
N GLY A 111 3.79 3.52 37.44
CA GLY A 111 2.71 2.52 37.34
C GLY A 111 1.53 2.94 36.46
N THR A 112 1.62 4.09 35.78
CA THR A 112 0.60 4.57 34.84
C THR A 112 0.83 4.02 33.43
N VAL A 113 -0.27 3.82 32.70
CA VAL A 113 -0.24 3.42 31.29
C VAL A 113 0.26 4.59 30.43
N ASP A 114 1.23 4.31 29.56
CA ASP A 114 1.80 5.26 28.60
C ASP A 114 1.78 4.68 27.18
N VAL A 115 1.68 5.57 26.21
CA VAL A 115 1.55 5.27 24.77
C VAL A 115 2.58 6.08 23.97
N PRO A 116 3.89 5.80 24.17
CA PRO A 116 4.97 6.61 23.60
C PRO A 116 4.96 6.64 22.07
N GLU A 117 4.50 5.56 21.44
CA GLU A 117 4.47 5.42 19.97
C GLU A 117 3.12 5.77 19.33
N SER A 118 2.17 6.37 20.08
CA SER A 118 0.88 6.86 19.55
C SER A 118 1.02 7.94 18.45
N ARG A 119 2.24 8.45 18.23
CA ARG A 119 2.57 9.35 17.12
C ARG A 119 2.42 8.70 15.74
N TYR A 120 2.55 7.38 15.63
CA TYR A 120 2.32 6.65 14.38
C TYR A 120 0.83 6.48 14.14
N GLY A 121 0.39 6.82 12.92
CA GLY A 121 -0.98 6.53 12.46
C GLY A 121 -0.99 5.32 11.54
N ASP A 122 -2.04 5.19 10.73
CA ASP A 122 -2.06 4.18 9.69
C ASP A 122 -1.04 4.43 8.56
N PHE A 123 -0.46 3.38 8.00
CA PHE A 123 0.63 3.47 7.03
C PHE A 123 0.66 2.39 5.95
N ASP A 124 -0.24 1.41 5.94
CA ASP A 124 -0.21 0.31 4.96
C ASP A 124 -1.25 0.42 3.85
N ASP A 125 -1.84 1.61 3.69
CA ASP A 125 -2.77 1.91 2.61
C ASP A 125 -2.14 2.13 1.23
N TYR A 126 -2.92 1.79 0.21
CA TYR A 126 -2.57 1.96 -1.20
C TYR A 126 -3.71 2.62 -1.98
N LEU A 127 -3.37 3.65 -2.76
CA LEU A 127 -4.30 4.35 -3.64
C LEU A 127 -3.76 4.36 -5.07
N ALA A 128 -4.56 3.92 -6.02
CA ALA A 128 -4.23 4.08 -7.43
C ALA A 128 -5.46 4.47 -8.25
N PHE A 129 -5.25 5.33 -9.24
CA PHE A 129 -6.33 5.75 -10.14
C PHE A 129 -5.79 6.26 -11.46
N THR A 130 -6.64 6.27 -12.47
CA THR A 130 -6.35 6.89 -13.76
C THR A 130 -6.76 8.36 -13.75
N ALA A 131 -5.87 9.23 -14.22
CA ALA A 131 -6.04 10.66 -14.18
C ALA A 131 -5.81 11.33 -15.53
N ILE A 132 -6.46 12.48 -15.71
CA ILE A 132 -6.35 13.33 -16.88
C ILE A 132 -5.48 14.55 -16.54
N ALA A 133 -4.46 14.85 -17.34
CA ALA A 133 -3.67 16.08 -17.19
C ALA A 133 -4.54 17.37 -17.26
N PRO A 134 -4.14 18.48 -16.62
CA PRO A 134 -4.76 19.77 -16.89
C PRO A 134 -4.63 20.20 -18.36
N GLU A 135 -5.56 21.02 -18.85
CA GLU A 135 -5.50 21.60 -20.20
C GLU A 135 -4.18 22.35 -20.42
N GLY A 136 -3.54 22.14 -21.57
CA GLY A 136 -2.24 22.75 -21.90
C GLY A 136 -1.03 22.13 -21.20
N SER A 137 -1.23 21.11 -20.35
CA SER A 137 -0.16 20.37 -19.68
C SER A 137 -0.17 18.89 -20.05
N TRP A 138 0.94 18.21 -19.76
CA TRP A 138 1.11 16.80 -20.07
C TRP A 138 1.84 16.11 -18.92
N PHE A 139 1.48 14.85 -18.64
CA PHE A 139 2.31 14.00 -17.81
C PHE A 139 3.56 13.63 -18.59
N SER A 140 4.69 13.46 -17.90
CA SER A 140 5.97 13.10 -18.50
C SER A 140 6.63 11.97 -17.72
N GLY A 141 7.39 11.14 -18.43
CA GLY A 141 8.07 9.98 -17.87
C GLY A 141 9.17 9.49 -18.79
N LYS A 142 10.06 8.64 -18.27
CA LYS A 142 11.22 8.09 -18.96
C LYS A 142 10.90 6.74 -19.58
N VAL A 143 11.36 6.53 -20.81
CA VAL A 143 11.32 5.23 -21.48
C VAL A 143 12.63 4.96 -22.21
N PRO A 144 13.03 3.70 -22.41
CA PRO A 144 14.16 3.39 -23.27
C PRO A 144 13.91 3.86 -24.69
N ARG A 145 14.90 4.52 -25.29
CA ARG A 145 14.81 5.10 -26.62
C ARG A 145 14.36 4.12 -27.70
N TYR A 146 14.88 2.88 -27.67
CA TYR A 146 14.60 1.87 -28.68
C TYR A 146 13.11 1.56 -28.86
N LEU A 147 12.28 1.80 -27.82
CA LEU A 147 10.84 1.66 -27.92
C LEU A 147 10.25 2.58 -29.00
N LEU A 148 10.72 3.83 -29.03
CA LEU A 148 10.27 4.84 -29.99
C LEU A 148 10.82 4.55 -31.38
N ASP A 149 12.11 4.24 -31.47
CA ASP A 149 12.78 4.01 -32.76
C ASP A 149 12.24 2.76 -33.45
N GLN A 150 11.99 1.68 -32.69
CA GLN A 150 11.41 0.46 -33.25
C GLN A 150 9.96 0.67 -33.68
N LYS A 151 9.16 1.44 -32.91
CA LYS A 151 7.80 1.77 -33.31
C LYS A 151 7.79 2.65 -34.56
N ALA A 152 8.68 3.63 -34.65
CA ALA A 152 8.83 4.50 -35.81
C ALA A 152 9.24 3.72 -37.08
N ALA A 153 10.15 2.75 -36.95
CA ALA A 153 10.54 1.86 -38.05
C ALA A 153 9.36 1.01 -38.53
N GLU A 154 8.55 0.45 -37.61
CA GLU A 154 7.34 -0.29 -37.97
C GLU A 154 6.32 0.58 -38.72
N LEU A 155 6.08 1.81 -38.25
CA LEU A 155 5.22 2.79 -38.93
C LEU A 155 5.73 3.16 -40.34
N ALA A 156 7.05 3.19 -40.53
CA ALA A 156 7.70 3.42 -41.81
C ALA A 156 7.79 2.16 -42.70
N GLY A 157 7.42 0.99 -42.19
CA GLY A 157 7.56 -0.30 -42.88
C GLY A 157 9.01 -0.75 -43.06
N THR A 158 9.94 -0.26 -42.25
CA THR A 158 11.37 -0.60 -42.31
C THR A 158 11.77 -1.56 -41.18
N THR A 159 12.79 -2.39 -41.42
CA THR A 159 13.34 -3.28 -40.38
C THR A 159 14.15 -2.47 -39.39
N TYR A 160 13.83 -2.57 -38.10
CA TYR A 160 14.62 -1.99 -37.03
C TYR A 160 15.83 -2.87 -36.70
N SER A 161 17.04 -2.31 -36.80
CA SER A 161 18.28 -2.91 -36.30
C SER A 161 18.78 -2.14 -35.10
N ILE A 162 19.06 -2.80 -33.98
CA ILE A 162 19.54 -2.14 -32.77
C ILE A 162 20.93 -1.52 -33.01
N PRO A 163 21.12 -0.20 -32.79
CA PRO A 163 22.44 0.43 -32.77
C PRO A 163 23.36 -0.16 -31.69
N ALA A 164 24.66 0.09 -31.78
CA ALA A 164 25.61 -0.30 -30.74
C ALA A 164 25.36 0.49 -29.44
N ASP A 165 25.46 -0.19 -28.29
CA ASP A 165 25.14 0.33 -26.94
C ASP A 165 26.35 1.00 -26.24
N ASP A 166 27.55 0.94 -26.83
CA ASP A 166 28.77 1.49 -26.21
C ASP A 166 29.01 2.95 -26.67
N PRO A 167 28.85 3.96 -25.78
CA PRO A 167 29.09 5.36 -26.11
C PRO A 167 30.55 5.67 -26.46
N LEU A 168 31.49 4.76 -26.21
CA LEU A 168 32.90 4.89 -26.54
C LEU A 168 33.27 4.31 -27.91
N THR A 169 32.33 3.67 -28.62
CA THR A 169 32.59 3.25 -30.00
C THR A 169 32.62 4.47 -30.91
N THR A 170 33.66 4.54 -31.74
CA THR A 170 33.87 5.68 -32.65
C THR A 170 32.74 5.75 -33.68
N ASN A 171 32.10 6.92 -33.80
CA ASN A 171 31.00 7.26 -34.72
C ASN A 171 29.56 6.92 -34.29
N ILE A 172 29.27 6.77 -33.01
CA ILE A 172 27.87 6.83 -32.55
C ILE A 172 27.54 8.27 -32.15
N ASP A 173 26.50 8.81 -32.77
CA ASP A 173 25.85 10.02 -32.27
C ASP A 173 25.23 9.68 -30.92
N GLU A 174 25.54 10.42 -29.84
CA GLU A 174 24.94 10.23 -28.51
C GLU A 174 23.39 10.20 -28.61
N SER A 175 22.83 10.87 -29.62
CA SER A 175 21.41 10.78 -29.97
C SER A 175 20.96 9.43 -30.55
N GLN A 176 21.75 8.37 -30.55
CA GLN A 176 21.41 7.05 -31.11
C GLN A 176 21.59 5.91 -30.12
N VAL A 177 21.86 6.21 -28.83
CA VAL A 177 22.04 5.18 -27.80
C VAL A 177 20.67 4.53 -27.48
N PRO A 178 20.48 3.21 -27.74
CA PRO A 178 19.14 2.61 -27.72
C PRO A 178 18.53 2.51 -26.31
N PHE A 179 19.37 2.36 -25.29
CA PHE A 179 18.95 2.17 -23.90
C PHE A 179 18.99 3.46 -23.07
N GLU A 180 19.30 4.61 -23.68
CA GLU A 180 19.24 5.90 -22.99
C GLU A 180 17.79 6.27 -22.63
N PRO A 181 17.54 6.84 -21.43
CA PRO A 181 16.21 7.31 -21.06
C PRO A 181 15.78 8.52 -21.91
N VAL A 182 14.67 8.38 -22.64
CA VAL A 182 14.03 9.46 -23.37
C VAL A 182 12.74 9.87 -22.66
N MET A 183 12.53 11.18 -22.55
CA MET A 183 11.30 11.73 -21.97
C MET A 183 10.16 11.67 -23.00
N ILE A 184 9.10 10.96 -22.64
CA ILE A 184 7.84 10.95 -23.39
C ILE A 184 6.75 11.64 -22.59
N ARG A 185 5.65 11.95 -23.27
CA ARG A 185 4.50 12.66 -22.69
C ARG A 185 3.19 11.92 -22.97
N SER A 186 2.23 12.02 -22.06
CA SER A 186 0.86 11.53 -22.28
C SER A 186 -0.19 12.46 -21.64
N ARG A 187 -1.38 12.46 -22.25
CA ARG A 187 -2.57 13.18 -21.76
C ARG A 187 -3.17 12.48 -20.54
N TYR A 188 -3.02 11.16 -20.49
CA TYR A 188 -3.57 10.26 -19.47
C TYR A 188 -2.42 9.54 -18.77
N ALA A 189 -2.55 9.38 -17.47
CA ALA A 189 -1.60 8.60 -16.67
C ALA A 189 -2.34 7.81 -15.59
N GLU A 190 -1.74 6.70 -15.20
CA GLU A 190 -2.06 5.96 -13.98
C GLU A 190 -1.19 6.52 -12.86
N ILE A 191 -1.81 7.04 -11.81
CA ILE A 191 -1.14 7.66 -10.67
C ILE A 191 -1.34 6.75 -9.46
N ILE A 192 -0.24 6.45 -8.78
CA ILE A 192 -0.20 5.54 -7.63
C ILE A 192 0.44 6.25 -6.45
N TYR A 193 -0.22 6.18 -5.29
CA TYR A 193 0.27 6.62 -4.00
C TYR A 193 0.34 5.43 -3.04
N PHE A 194 1.46 5.30 -2.35
CA PHE A 194 1.66 4.30 -1.29
C PHE A 194 2.78 4.75 -0.36
N ALA A 195 2.75 4.27 0.87
CA ALA A 195 3.87 4.39 1.79
C ALA A 195 4.78 3.16 1.67
N SER A 196 6.09 3.37 1.86
CA SER A 196 7.07 2.31 1.97
C SER A 196 8.12 2.68 3.00
N PRO A 197 8.55 1.74 3.84
CA PRO A 197 9.69 1.96 4.72
C PRO A 197 11.00 1.88 3.91
N GLU A 198 12.07 2.43 4.50
CA GLU A 198 13.42 2.21 4.01
C GLU A 198 13.88 0.79 4.40
N TYR A 199 14.17 -0.04 3.41
CA TYR A 199 14.65 -1.40 3.63
C TYR A 199 16.17 -1.43 3.74
N ARG A 200 16.70 -2.28 4.63
CA ARG A 200 18.12 -2.57 4.66
C ARG A 200 18.45 -3.65 3.62
N ASN A 201 19.58 -3.51 2.93
CA ASN A 201 20.09 -4.59 2.09
C ASN A 201 20.81 -5.61 2.99
N VAL A 202 20.10 -6.58 3.54
CA VAL A 202 20.71 -7.69 4.30
C VAL A 202 20.78 -8.93 3.41
N GLU A 203 21.95 -9.55 3.39
CA GLU A 203 22.18 -10.82 2.68
C GLU A 203 21.39 -11.92 3.40
N GLY A 204 20.34 -12.45 2.76
CA GLY A 204 19.48 -13.49 3.33
C GLY A 204 18.14 -13.04 3.90
N ASP A 205 17.65 -11.83 3.60
CA ASP A 205 16.27 -11.46 3.93
C ASP A 205 15.28 -12.45 3.29
N ASP A 206 14.40 -13.02 4.12
CA ASP A 206 13.25 -13.80 3.65
C ASP A 206 12.39 -12.90 2.76
N ALA A 207 12.22 -13.30 1.50
CA ALA A 207 11.54 -12.50 0.49
C ALA A 207 10.09 -12.11 0.88
N GLU A 208 9.48 -12.83 1.83
CA GLU A 208 8.13 -12.58 2.34
C GLU A 208 8.09 -11.65 3.58
N TYR A 209 9.18 -11.55 4.33
CA TYR A 209 9.30 -10.76 5.57
C TYR A 209 10.51 -9.81 5.49
N LEU A 210 10.32 -8.72 4.73
CA LEU A 210 11.37 -7.73 4.53
C LEU A 210 11.54 -6.87 5.78
N ARG A 211 12.75 -6.89 6.33
CA ARG A 211 13.14 -6.15 7.53
C ARG A 211 13.42 -4.70 7.18
N TYR A 212 12.65 -3.76 7.72
CA TYR A 212 12.90 -2.33 7.54
C TYR A 212 13.98 -1.83 8.51
N ILE A 213 14.58 -0.68 8.20
CA ILE A 213 15.62 -0.08 9.04
C ILE A 213 14.98 0.43 10.33
N ASP A 214 15.47 -0.11 11.44
CA ASP A 214 15.25 0.41 12.79
C ASP A 214 16.50 1.21 13.24
N VAL A 215 16.32 2.50 13.54
CA VAL A 215 17.41 3.44 13.86
C VAL A 215 17.52 3.64 15.37
N ASP A 216 16.49 3.30 16.14
CA ASP A 216 16.44 3.54 17.59
C ASP A 216 17.39 2.65 18.41
N GLY A 217 18.06 1.70 17.76
CA GLY A 217 19.20 0.97 18.30
C GLY A 217 18.86 -0.43 18.80
N ASP A 218 17.68 -0.97 18.49
CA ASP A 218 17.52 -2.41 18.53
C ASP A 218 18.48 -3.05 17.51
N THR A 219 19.32 -3.96 17.98
CA THR A 219 20.27 -4.68 17.11
C THR A 219 19.55 -5.66 16.19
N ASP A 220 18.26 -5.91 16.43
CA ASP A 220 17.40 -6.77 15.64
C ASP A 220 16.43 -5.94 14.78
N LEU A 221 16.25 -6.41 13.55
CA LEU A 221 15.77 -5.63 12.42
C LEU A 221 14.23 -5.73 12.31
N GLY A 222 13.51 -5.22 13.30
CA GLY A 222 12.05 -5.17 13.28
C GLY A 222 11.35 -6.53 13.19
N SER A 223 11.88 -7.57 13.86
CA SER A 223 11.29 -8.91 13.98
C SER A 223 9.91 -8.97 14.69
N GLY A 224 9.50 -7.89 15.37
CA GLY A 224 8.31 -7.83 16.22
C GLY A 224 8.51 -8.44 17.61
N SER A 225 9.77 -8.62 18.04
CA SER A 225 10.13 -9.12 19.37
C SER A 225 9.57 -8.23 20.50
N ALA A 226 9.45 -8.77 21.71
CA ALA A 226 9.00 -8.01 22.88
C ALA A 226 9.95 -6.84 23.26
N SER A 227 11.22 -6.90 22.83
CA SER A 227 12.21 -5.83 22.98
C SER A 227 12.10 -4.71 21.94
N GLU A 228 11.58 -5.04 20.76
CA GLU A 228 11.55 -4.16 19.59
C GLU A 228 10.25 -3.35 19.52
N ASN A 229 10.24 -2.29 18.72
CA ASN A 229 9.05 -1.47 18.50
C ASN A 229 8.13 -1.95 17.37
N GLY A 230 8.62 -2.79 16.45
CA GLY A 230 7.83 -3.33 15.34
C GLY A 230 7.22 -2.26 14.41
N LEU A 231 7.74 -1.03 14.44
CA LEU A 231 7.28 0.10 13.64
C LEU A 231 8.43 0.63 12.76
N PRO A 232 8.16 1.09 11.53
CA PRO A 232 9.21 1.63 10.66
C PRO A 232 9.60 3.05 11.07
N ASP A 233 10.88 3.24 11.39
CA ASP A 233 11.42 4.57 11.75
C ASP A 233 11.52 5.54 10.59
N ARG A 234 11.81 5.02 9.38
CA ARG A 234 11.98 5.81 8.17
C ARG A 234 10.99 5.38 7.12
N MET A 235 9.91 6.13 7.00
CA MET A 235 8.91 5.91 5.98
C MET A 235 8.88 7.04 4.96
N ARG A 236 8.67 6.66 3.71
CA ARG A 236 8.55 7.55 2.57
C ARG A 236 7.19 7.33 1.93
N ILE A 237 6.59 8.42 1.46
CA ILE A 237 5.40 8.35 0.61
C ILE A 237 5.87 8.46 -0.83
N HIS A 238 5.49 7.49 -1.64
CA HIS A 238 5.83 7.43 -3.04
C HIS A 238 4.63 7.88 -3.89
N ARG A 239 4.93 8.52 -5.01
CA ARG A 239 3.99 8.88 -6.06
C ARG A 239 4.56 8.45 -7.40
N ARG A 240 4.03 7.36 -7.96
CA ARG A 240 4.38 6.91 -9.31
C ARG A 240 3.40 7.45 -10.34
N VAL A 241 3.93 7.88 -11.48
CA VAL A 241 3.15 8.30 -12.65
C VAL A 241 3.53 7.40 -13.80
N LEU A 242 2.58 6.58 -14.24
CA LEU A 242 2.76 5.67 -15.35
C LEU A 242 1.95 6.16 -16.55
N LEU A 243 2.63 6.45 -17.65
CA LEU A 243 2.00 7.04 -18.83
C LEU A 243 1.19 6.00 -19.59
N ILE A 244 -0.05 6.36 -19.93
CA ILE A 244 -0.94 5.51 -20.74
C ILE A 244 -0.67 5.85 -22.22
N ARG A 245 -0.02 4.93 -22.94
CA ARG A 245 0.45 5.10 -24.33
C ARG A 245 0.32 3.80 -25.13
N PRO A 246 -0.91 3.36 -25.44
CA PRO A 246 -1.14 2.13 -26.20
C PRO A 246 -0.60 2.21 -27.64
N ASP A 247 -0.35 3.42 -28.15
CA ASP A 247 0.23 3.69 -29.46
C ASP A 247 1.70 3.23 -29.60
N LEU A 248 2.39 2.95 -28.49
CA LEU A 248 3.74 2.39 -28.51
C LEU A 248 3.78 0.87 -28.75
N ASN A 249 2.62 0.20 -28.67
CA ASN A 249 2.53 -1.22 -28.98
C ASN A 249 2.80 -1.47 -30.46
N LEU A 250 3.55 -2.53 -30.77
CA LEU A 250 3.74 -3.00 -32.14
C LEU A 250 2.43 -3.58 -32.70
N ASN A 251 2.38 -3.86 -34.01
CA ASN A 251 1.21 -4.44 -34.68
C ASN A 251 0.80 -5.82 -34.14
N ASN A 252 1.71 -6.50 -33.44
CA ASN A 252 1.43 -7.75 -32.73
C ASN A 252 0.80 -7.55 -31.34
N GLY A 253 0.49 -6.31 -30.95
CA GLY A 253 -0.11 -5.94 -29.67
C GLY A 253 0.85 -5.94 -28.49
N ARG A 254 2.18 -6.01 -28.72
CA ARG A 254 3.19 -6.11 -27.66
C ARG A 254 4.23 -4.99 -27.77
N LEU A 255 4.87 -4.66 -26.66
CA LEU A 255 6.05 -3.80 -26.66
C LEU A 255 7.28 -4.57 -27.19
N PRO A 256 8.21 -3.86 -27.86
CA PRO A 256 9.45 -4.48 -28.31
C PRO A 256 10.33 -4.91 -27.14
N VAL A 257 10.96 -6.08 -27.29
CA VAL A 257 11.90 -6.66 -26.32
C VAL A 257 13.30 -6.62 -26.91
N GLN A 258 14.26 -6.07 -26.16
CA GLN A 258 15.67 -6.01 -26.56
C GLN A 258 16.56 -6.49 -25.41
N ASN A 259 17.74 -7.00 -25.72
CA ASN A 259 18.72 -7.43 -24.72
C ASN A 259 19.88 -6.43 -24.66
N ARG A 260 20.22 -6.00 -23.45
CA ARG A 260 21.40 -5.17 -23.17
C ARG A 260 22.49 -6.03 -22.57
N THR A 261 23.72 -5.88 -23.03
CA THR A 261 24.87 -6.59 -22.44
C THR A 261 25.65 -5.62 -21.57
N VAL A 262 25.64 -5.85 -20.26
CA VAL A 262 26.24 -4.98 -19.24
C VAL A 262 27.46 -5.67 -18.64
N THR A 263 28.59 -4.97 -18.59
CA THR A 263 29.78 -5.44 -17.86
C THR A 263 29.71 -4.90 -16.44
N THR A 264 29.65 -5.81 -15.47
CA THR A 264 29.63 -5.49 -14.04
C THR A 264 30.96 -4.91 -13.56
N THR A 265 30.95 -4.27 -12.39
CA THR A 265 32.15 -3.75 -11.70
C THR A 265 33.19 -4.84 -11.38
N SER A 266 32.79 -6.12 -11.34
CA SER A 266 33.70 -7.26 -11.17
C SER A 266 34.28 -7.79 -12.51
N GLY A 267 33.95 -7.15 -13.63
CA GLY A 267 34.39 -7.55 -14.97
C GLY A 267 33.57 -8.68 -15.61
N ALA A 268 32.54 -9.20 -14.92
CA ALA A 268 31.64 -10.19 -15.48
C ALA A 268 30.61 -9.54 -16.42
N THR A 269 30.43 -10.11 -17.61
CA THR A 269 29.43 -9.66 -18.58
C THR A 269 28.10 -10.40 -18.34
N ILE A 270 27.02 -9.63 -18.22
CA ILE A 270 25.67 -10.13 -17.98
C ILE A 270 24.74 -9.57 -19.06
N THR A 271 23.86 -10.41 -19.60
CA THR A 271 22.82 -9.97 -20.54
C THR A 271 21.51 -9.74 -19.81
N VAL A 272 21.01 -8.51 -19.85
CA VAL A 272 19.76 -8.07 -19.22
C VAL A 272 18.70 -7.84 -20.30
N PRO A 273 17.58 -8.56 -20.29
CA PRO A 273 16.48 -8.26 -21.19
C PRO A 273 15.70 -7.03 -20.70
N PHE A 274 15.31 -6.17 -21.63
CA PHE A 274 14.43 -5.04 -21.38
C PHE A 274 13.01 -5.35 -21.85
N MET A 275 12.00 -4.82 -21.15
CA MET A 275 10.57 -4.98 -21.48
C MET A 275 10.13 -6.43 -21.55
N ARG A 276 10.75 -7.30 -20.74
CA ARG A 276 10.40 -8.71 -20.65
C ARG A 276 9.97 -9.02 -19.22
N ALA A 277 8.73 -9.45 -19.07
CA ALA A 277 8.24 -9.94 -17.78
C ALA A 277 8.95 -11.24 -17.40
N ASP A 278 9.03 -11.50 -16.10
CA ASP A 278 9.57 -12.74 -15.58
C ASP A 278 8.71 -13.95 -15.93
N ILE A 279 9.27 -15.15 -15.91
CA ILE A 279 8.44 -16.36 -16.08
C ILE A 279 7.44 -16.44 -14.91
N TRP A 280 6.26 -17.01 -15.15
CA TRP A 280 5.26 -17.24 -14.10
C TRP A 280 5.00 -18.75 -13.99
N PRO A 281 4.83 -19.32 -12.78
CA PRO A 281 4.87 -18.66 -11.46
C PRO A 281 6.30 -18.46 -10.90
N ASN A 282 7.34 -18.85 -11.63
CA ASN A 282 8.74 -18.77 -11.19
C ASN A 282 9.49 -17.67 -11.94
N ALA A 283 10.21 -16.79 -11.25
CA ALA A 283 10.85 -15.64 -11.89
C ALA A 283 12.31 -15.95 -12.28
N THR A 284 12.55 -16.17 -13.58
CA THR A 284 13.87 -16.54 -14.12
C THR A 284 14.27 -15.78 -15.37
N ALA A 285 13.45 -14.87 -15.90
CA ALA A 285 13.76 -14.18 -17.15
C ALA A 285 14.63 -12.94 -16.94
N THR A 286 14.44 -12.23 -15.83
CA THR A 286 15.10 -10.95 -15.46
C THR A 286 15.78 -10.98 -14.09
N VAL A 287 15.79 -12.14 -13.42
CA VAL A 287 16.19 -12.31 -12.02
C VAL A 287 17.60 -12.87 -11.88
N ARG A 288 18.30 -12.49 -10.80
CA ARG A 288 19.62 -13.03 -10.43
C ARG A 288 19.50 -14.48 -9.95
N SER A 289 20.50 -15.32 -10.21
CA SER A 289 20.50 -16.73 -9.78
C SER A 289 20.40 -16.95 -8.27
N THR A 290 20.71 -15.93 -7.46
CA THR A 290 20.64 -15.96 -5.99
C THR A 290 19.30 -15.50 -5.42
N ALA A 291 18.36 -15.00 -6.24
CA ALA A 291 17.06 -14.56 -5.75
C ALA A 291 16.06 -15.72 -5.64
N THR A 292 15.12 -15.59 -4.71
CA THR A 292 14.14 -16.62 -4.35
C THR A 292 13.09 -16.86 -5.44
N SER A 293 13.45 -17.63 -6.46
CA SER A 293 12.59 -17.90 -7.64
C SER A 293 11.18 -18.43 -7.33
N ALA A 294 10.96 -19.01 -6.14
CA ALA A 294 9.66 -19.50 -5.67
C ALA A 294 8.60 -18.39 -5.48
N ASP A 295 9.03 -17.13 -5.30
CA ASP A 295 8.16 -15.97 -5.13
C ASP A 295 7.94 -15.20 -6.44
N GLY A 296 8.33 -15.77 -7.57
CA GLY A 296 8.26 -15.09 -8.86
C GLY A 296 6.88 -14.62 -9.29
N TRP A 297 5.83 -15.22 -8.74
CA TRP A 297 4.44 -14.79 -8.91
C TRP A 297 4.18 -13.41 -8.29
N ALA A 298 4.93 -13.01 -7.26
CA ALA A 298 4.74 -11.76 -6.52
C ALA A 298 5.39 -10.55 -7.21
N TYR A 299 6.48 -10.73 -7.96
CA TYR A 299 7.23 -9.62 -8.56
C TYR A 299 7.43 -9.77 -10.07
N GLY A 300 6.58 -10.57 -10.75
CA GLY A 300 6.78 -10.93 -12.16
C GLY A 300 6.82 -9.77 -13.18
N LEU A 301 6.33 -8.57 -12.83
CA LEU A 301 6.41 -7.35 -13.64
C LEU A 301 7.35 -6.28 -13.05
N ALA A 302 7.89 -6.51 -11.85
CA ALA A 302 8.65 -5.50 -11.12
C ALA A 302 9.86 -5.01 -11.92
N GLY A 303 10.65 -5.93 -12.50
CA GLY A 303 11.80 -5.56 -13.33
C GLY A 303 11.46 -4.64 -14.52
N VAL A 304 10.29 -4.79 -15.13
CA VAL A 304 9.84 -3.92 -16.23
C VAL A 304 9.44 -2.53 -15.71
N HIS A 305 8.79 -2.46 -14.54
CA HIS A 305 8.45 -1.19 -13.89
C HIS A 305 9.67 -0.42 -13.34
N GLN A 306 10.83 -1.05 -13.25
CA GLN A 306 12.11 -0.36 -12.98
C GLN A 306 12.71 0.26 -14.26
N GLN A 307 12.36 -0.29 -15.43
CA GLN A 307 12.94 0.06 -16.73
C GLN A 307 12.14 1.13 -17.50
N CYS A 308 11.00 1.60 -17.00
CA CYS A 308 10.22 2.67 -17.64
C CYS A 308 9.11 3.24 -16.76
N ASP A 309 8.56 4.38 -17.19
CA ASP A 309 7.40 5.05 -16.60
C ASP A 309 6.15 4.89 -17.47
N LEU A 310 5.94 3.70 -18.04
CA LEU A 310 4.74 3.36 -18.81
C LEU A 310 3.78 2.54 -17.96
N SER A 311 2.48 2.77 -18.16
CA SER A 311 1.46 1.86 -17.67
C SER A 311 1.49 0.63 -18.58
N ILE A 312 1.90 -0.51 -18.01
CA ILE A 312 2.18 -1.75 -18.73
C ILE A 312 1.51 -2.90 -18.01
N HIS A 313 0.96 -3.82 -18.80
CA HIS A 313 0.49 -5.10 -18.31
C HIS A 313 1.24 -6.25 -18.97
N ARG A 314 1.05 -7.44 -18.39
CA ARG A 314 1.54 -8.69 -18.92
C ARG A 314 0.49 -9.31 -19.85
N VAL A 315 0.88 -9.61 -21.08
CA VAL A 315 -0.05 -10.18 -22.07
C VAL A 315 -0.41 -11.62 -21.68
N LEU A 316 -1.71 -11.90 -21.62
CA LEU A 316 -2.25 -13.24 -21.37
C LEU A 316 -2.39 -14.02 -22.68
N ASN A 317 -2.23 -15.34 -22.62
CA ASN A 317 -2.54 -16.21 -23.76
C ASN A 317 -4.05 -16.54 -23.82
N THR A 318 -4.47 -17.31 -24.82
CA THR A 318 -5.88 -17.69 -25.06
C THR A 318 -6.54 -18.46 -23.91
N ILE A 319 -5.75 -19.10 -23.03
CA ILE A 319 -6.27 -19.81 -21.85
C ILE A 319 -6.15 -18.96 -20.56
N GLY A 320 -5.91 -17.66 -20.70
CA GLY A 320 -5.77 -16.73 -19.58
C GLY A 320 -4.50 -16.90 -18.77
N SER A 321 -3.47 -17.60 -19.25
CA SER A 321 -2.18 -17.77 -18.55
C SER A 321 -1.20 -16.64 -18.89
N PRO A 322 -0.38 -16.14 -17.93
CA PRO A 322 0.55 -15.04 -18.17
C PRO A 322 1.72 -15.42 -19.12
N THR A 323 2.00 -14.62 -20.14
CA THR A 323 3.17 -14.81 -21.05
C THR A 323 4.33 -13.88 -20.69
N ASN A 324 5.56 -14.11 -21.15
CA ASN A 324 6.68 -13.20 -20.85
C ASN A 324 6.60 -11.85 -21.60
N GLY A 325 5.57 -11.66 -22.43
CA GLY A 325 5.33 -10.43 -23.17
C GLY A 325 4.63 -9.38 -22.33
N VAL A 326 4.96 -8.13 -22.62
CA VAL A 326 4.31 -6.98 -22.03
C VAL A 326 3.74 -6.07 -23.12
N ALA A 327 2.72 -5.30 -22.77
CA ALA A 327 2.07 -4.33 -23.64
C ALA A 327 1.74 -3.06 -22.85
N ALA A 328 1.82 -1.91 -23.51
CA ALA A 328 1.38 -0.65 -22.94
C ALA A 328 -0.15 -0.62 -22.86
N ASN A 329 -0.66 -0.18 -21.72
CA ASN A 329 -2.09 -0.13 -21.44
C ASN A 329 -2.80 0.99 -22.21
N SER A 330 -4.05 0.74 -22.57
CA SER A 330 -5.06 1.77 -22.84
C SER A 330 -5.95 2.02 -21.61
N LEU A 331 -6.81 3.05 -21.67
CA LEU A 331 -7.78 3.31 -20.59
C LEU A 331 -8.78 2.16 -20.41
N SER A 332 -9.21 1.52 -21.50
CA SER A 332 -10.10 0.37 -21.42
C SER A 332 -9.39 -0.85 -20.83
N ASP A 333 -8.11 -1.08 -21.15
CA ASP A 333 -7.37 -2.21 -20.59
C ASP A 333 -7.20 -2.11 -19.08
N LEU A 334 -7.06 -0.88 -18.56
CA LEU A 334 -6.91 -0.58 -17.13
C LEU A 334 -8.20 -0.77 -16.31
N SER A 335 -9.36 -0.87 -16.96
CA SER A 335 -10.59 -1.27 -16.27
C SER A 335 -10.42 -2.64 -15.61
N ALA A 336 -9.66 -3.54 -16.24
CA ALA A 336 -9.41 -4.88 -15.73
C ALA A 336 -8.29 -4.90 -14.66
N PRO A 337 -8.56 -5.39 -13.43
CA PRO A 337 -7.60 -5.43 -12.33
C PRO A 337 -6.23 -6.05 -12.65
N HIS A 338 -6.18 -7.08 -13.50
CA HIS A 338 -4.95 -7.78 -13.85
C HIS A 338 -3.94 -6.93 -14.66
N ASN A 339 -4.38 -5.81 -15.24
CA ASN A 339 -3.54 -4.92 -16.05
C ASN A 339 -2.96 -3.73 -15.28
N ARG A 340 -3.38 -3.56 -14.02
CA ARG A 340 -3.04 -2.42 -13.18
C ARG A 340 -1.67 -2.59 -12.52
N PHE A 341 -1.07 -1.48 -12.11
CA PHE A 341 0.21 -1.50 -11.42
C PHE A 341 0.22 -2.43 -10.20
N ALA A 342 1.29 -3.22 -10.08
CA ALA A 342 1.55 -4.15 -8.97
C ALA A 342 0.45 -5.19 -8.68
N HIS A 343 -0.48 -5.41 -9.60
CA HIS A 343 -1.46 -6.49 -9.48
C HIS A 343 -0.89 -7.80 -10.02
N VAL A 344 -1.05 -8.87 -9.23
CA VAL A 344 -0.51 -10.20 -9.52
C VAL A 344 -1.56 -11.28 -9.25
N ARG A 345 -1.37 -12.45 -9.86
CA ARG A 345 -2.17 -13.65 -9.60
C ARG A 345 -1.34 -14.68 -8.85
N ILE A 346 -1.94 -15.22 -7.79
CA ILE A 346 -1.29 -16.16 -6.88
C ILE A 346 -1.63 -17.59 -7.31
N PRO A 347 -0.64 -18.49 -7.48
CA PRO A 347 -0.90 -19.89 -7.77
C PRO A 347 -1.57 -20.62 -6.60
N ASN A 348 -2.37 -21.65 -6.91
CA ASN A 348 -3.09 -22.45 -5.91
C ASN A 348 -2.17 -23.06 -4.83
N SER A 349 -0.95 -23.44 -5.21
CA SER A 349 0.09 -23.97 -4.32
C SER A 349 0.45 -23.02 -3.19
N VAL A 350 0.41 -21.71 -3.45
CA VAL A 350 0.68 -20.68 -2.44
C VAL A 350 -0.57 -20.41 -1.61
N LEU A 351 -1.75 -20.40 -2.22
CA LEU A 351 -3.02 -20.17 -1.53
C LEU A 351 -3.42 -21.29 -0.57
N THR A 352 -3.18 -22.55 -0.93
CA THR A 352 -3.68 -23.72 -0.18
C THR A 352 -2.58 -24.57 0.44
N GLY A 353 -1.31 -24.23 0.19
CA GLY A 353 -0.16 -25.08 0.56
C GLY A 353 -0.03 -26.34 -0.31
N GLY A 354 -0.84 -26.51 -1.36
CA GLY A 354 -0.84 -27.67 -2.26
C GLY A 354 -1.59 -27.41 -3.59
N GLY A 355 -1.67 -28.40 -4.48
CA GLY A 355 -2.56 -28.32 -5.64
C GLY A 355 -2.08 -27.50 -6.86
N GLY A 356 -0.76 -27.39 -7.08
CA GLY A 356 -0.18 -26.88 -8.35
C GLY A 356 -0.42 -25.39 -8.63
N SER A 357 -0.25 -24.96 -9.89
CA SER A 357 -0.30 -23.53 -10.26
C SER A 357 -1.70 -22.99 -10.59
N SER A 358 -2.71 -23.85 -10.73
CA SER A 358 -4.08 -23.48 -11.15
C SER A 358 -5.11 -24.24 -10.29
N PRO A 359 -6.30 -23.67 -9.99
CA PRO A 359 -6.75 -22.31 -10.32
C PRO A 359 -5.99 -21.23 -9.52
N THR A 360 -5.80 -20.04 -10.08
CA THR A 360 -5.11 -18.94 -9.39
C THR A 360 -6.10 -18.07 -8.60
N SER A 361 -5.59 -17.20 -7.72
CA SER A 361 -6.42 -16.12 -7.19
C SER A 361 -6.91 -15.21 -8.31
N MET A 362 -7.94 -14.42 -8.00
CA MET A 362 -8.18 -13.18 -8.74
C MET A 362 -6.98 -12.22 -8.59
N PRO A 363 -6.83 -11.21 -9.47
CA PRO A 363 -5.74 -10.25 -9.37
C PRO A 363 -5.78 -9.50 -8.05
N VAL A 364 -4.67 -9.55 -7.33
CA VAL A 364 -4.48 -8.95 -6.00
C VAL A 364 -3.18 -8.17 -5.94
N LEU A 365 -3.03 -7.28 -4.97
CA LEU A 365 -1.83 -6.47 -4.87
C LEU A 365 -0.64 -7.30 -4.40
N ALA A 366 0.51 -7.07 -5.03
CA ALA A 366 1.80 -7.64 -4.63
C ALA A 366 2.32 -6.95 -3.37
N LEU A 367 1.80 -7.39 -2.23
CA LEU A 367 2.17 -6.90 -0.91
C LEU A 367 3.18 -7.82 -0.22
N SER A 368 3.86 -7.28 0.78
CA SER A 368 4.71 -8.03 1.70
C SER A 368 3.87 -8.71 2.79
N GLY A 369 4.53 -9.47 3.67
CA GLY A 369 3.91 -10.00 4.89
C GLY A 369 3.37 -8.90 5.82
N PRO A 370 2.63 -9.27 6.87
CA PRO A 370 2.05 -8.32 7.82
C PRO A 370 3.12 -7.45 8.49
N ALA A 371 2.76 -6.21 8.84
CA ALA A 371 3.60 -5.35 9.67
C ALA A 371 3.96 -6.06 10.99
N THR A 372 5.23 -5.98 11.39
CA THR A 372 5.73 -6.82 12.49
C THR A 372 5.23 -6.39 13.87
N VAL A 373 4.71 -5.16 14.02
CA VAL A 373 3.92 -4.73 15.20
C VAL A 373 2.76 -5.70 15.51
N LEU A 374 2.16 -6.32 14.49
CA LEU A 374 1.04 -7.26 14.65
C LEU A 374 1.49 -8.61 15.23
N ASN A 375 2.79 -8.90 15.30
CA ASN A 375 3.34 -10.12 15.88
C ASN A 375 3.50 -10.03 17.41
N MET A 376 3.36 -8.85 18.02
CA MET A 376 3.55 -8.67 19.46
C MET A 376 2.62 -9.58 20.29
N LEU A 377 3.23 -10.36 21.18
CA LEU A 377 2.53 -11.34 22.03
C LEU A 377 2.23 -10.75 23.41
N ASN A 378 0.99 -10.88 23.87
CA ASN A 378 0.66 -10.80 25.29
C ASN A 378 0.95 -12.14 25.95
N ILE A 379 2.21 -12.33 26.36
CA ILE A 379 2.60 -13.16 27.50
C ILE A 379 1.79 -14.49 27.69
N ASP A 380 1.73 -15.34 26.66
CA ASP A 380 1.61 -16.82 26.66
C ASP A 380 1.27 -17.25 25.21
N PRO A 381 1.97 -18.23 24.60
CA PRO A 381 1.61 -18.75 23.27
C PRO A 381 0.24 -19.46 23.21
N SER A 382 -0.43 -19.69 24.35
CA SER A 382 -1.73 -20.36 24.44
C SER A 382 -2.86 -19.46 24.98
N ALA A 383 -3.23 -18.46 24.15
CA ALA A 383 -4.46 -17.65 24.18
C ALA A 383 -4.60 -16.50 25.20
N PRO A 384 -5.34 -15.41 24.85
CA PRO A 384 -5.60 -14.84 23.52
C PRO A 384 -4.49 -13.85 23.07
N ARG A 385 -4.19 -13.76 21.78
CA ARG A 385 -3.30 -12.69 21.25
C ARG A 385 -4.02 -11.33 21.28
N ILE A 386 -3.26 -10.22 21.28
CA ILE A 386 -3.83 -8.87 21.07
C ILE A 386 -4.45 -8.81 19.67
N ALA A 387 -3.67 -9.19 18.65
CA ALA A 387 -4.16 -9.38 17.29
C ALA A 387 -4.97 -10.68 17.15
N PRO A 388 -5.87 -10.80 16.17
CA PRO A 388 -6.48 -12.07 15.79
C PRO A 388 -5.45 -13.19 15.50
N PRO A 389 -5.86 -14.47 15.49
CA PRO A 389 -4.95 -15.55 15.09
C PRO A 389 -4.46 -15.35 13.65
N LEU A 390 -3.25 -15.83 13.35
CA LEU A 390 -2.73 -15.79 11.98
C LEU A 390 -3.63 -16.66 11.08
N SER A 391 -3.80 -16.27 9.82
CA SER A 391 -4.63 -16.99 8.86
C SER A 391 -4.17 -18.44 8.61
N SER A 392 -2.90 -18.74 8.88
CA SER A 392 -2.33 -20.09 8.83
C SER A 392 -2.61 -20.96 10.06
N SER A 393 -3.13 -20.40 11.16
CA SER A 393 -3.22 -21.08 12.46
C SER A 393 -4.59 -21.67 12.82
N GLY A 394 -5.43 -22.01 11.83
CA GLY A 394 -6.69 -22.74 12.03
C GLY A 394 -7.95 -21.98 11.58
N SER A 395 -9.11 -22.58 11.86
CA SER A 395 -10.43 -22.08 11.43
C SER A 395 -10.94 -20.97 12.37
N ALA A 396 -10.59 -19.72 12.06
CA ALA A 396 -11.11 -18.55 12.75
C ALA A 396 -11.85 -17.63 11.77
N PRO A 397 -12.98 -17.03 12.16
CA PRO A 397 -13.74 -16.13 11.30
C PRO A 397 -13.10 -14.76 11.11
N VAL A 398 -12.16 -14.39 11.99
CA VAL A 398 -11.37 -13.16 11.91
C VAL A 398 -9.91 -13.55 12.12
N VAL A 399 -9.05 -13.12 11.20
CA VAL A 399 -7.63 -13.50 11.17
C VAL A 399 -6.75 -12.31 10.89
N THR A 400 -5.49 -12.39 11.31
CA THR A 400 -4.41 -11.57 10.75
C THR A 400 -3.87 -12.30 9.52
N PRO A 401 -3.93 -11.72 8.31
CA PRO A 401 -3.40 -12.37 7.12
C PRO A 401 -1.91 -12.62 7.30
N SER A 402 -1.47 -13.85 7.05
CA SER A 402 -0.06 -14.22 7.21
C SER A 402 0.82 -13.78 6.04
N ARG A 403 0.22 -13.32 4.94
CA ARG A 403 0.89 -12.99 3.67
C ARG A 403 0.10 -11.90 2.95
N LEU A 404 0.79 -11.12 2.12
CA LEU A 404 0.19 -10.17 1.18
C LEU A 404 -0.77 -9.16 1.84
N CYS A 405 -0.33 -8.52 2.92
CA CYS A 405 -1.16 -7.54 3.61
C CYS A 405 -0.39 -6.33 4.14
N GLY A 406 0.95 -6.35 4.14
CA GLY A 406 1.72 -5.18 4.53
C GLY A 406 1.98 -4.23 3.35
N PHE A 407 3.13 -3.57 3.38
CA PHE A 407 3.57 -2.66 2.32
C PHE A 407 3.65 -3.33 0.95
N ILE A 408 3.54 -2.52 -0.11
CA ILE A 408 3.89 -2.95 -1.45
C ILE A 408 5.31 -3.55 -1.47
N ARG A 409 5.48 -4.61 -2.24
CA ARG A 409 6.77 -5.28 -2.41
C ARG A 409 7.84 -4.27 -2.85
N ARG A 410 9.02 -4.30 -2.19
CA ARG A 410 10.15 -3.39 -2.48
C ARG A 410 10.57 -3.39 -3.94
N GLU A 411 10.35 -4.51 -4.64
CA GLU A 411 10.66 -4.66 -6.06
C GLU A 411 9.82 -3.71 -6.94
N PHE A 412 8.66 -3.25 -6.47
CA PHE A 412 7.84 -2.22 -7.11
C PHE A 412 8.15 -0.81 -6.59
N VAL A 413 9.15 -0.61 -5.74
CA VAL A 413 9.64 0.72 -5.30
C VAL A 413 10.83 1.12 -6.18
N LEU A 414 10.85 2.35 -6.71
CA LEU A 414 11.77 2.69 -7.79
C LEU A 414 13.22 2.72 -7.29
N GLY A 415 14.05 1.89 -7.89
CA GLY A 415 15.46 1.72 -7.58
C GLY A 415 15.77 0.86 -6.34
N ASP A 416 14.78 0.45 -5.55
CA ASP A 416 15.01 -0.42 -4.37
C ASP A 416 14.94 -1.93 -4.69
N ASP A 417 14.84 -2.26 -5.98
CA ASP A 417 14.84 -3.63 -6.47
C ASP A 417 16.25 -4.20 -6.63
N ASN A 418 16.65 -5.04 -5.66
CA ASN A 418 17.91 -5.79 -5.74
C ASN A 418 17.75 -7.22 -6.30
N THR A 419 16.52 -7.65 -6.60
CA THR A 419 16.24 -9.04 -7.02
C THR A 419 16.47 -9.24 -8.51
N HIS A 420 16.21 -8.20 -9.31
CA HIS A 420 16.42 -8.23 -10.75
C HIS A 420 17.87 -7.89 -11.11
N LEU A 421 18.26 -8.29 -12.33
CA LEU A 421 19.54 -7.93 -12.91
C LEU A 421 19.64 -6.41 -13.07
N GLU A 422 20.74 -5.81 -12.63
CA GLU A 422 20.94 -4.36 -12.77
C GLU A 422 21.16 -4.05 -14.25
N PRO A 423 20.27 -3.27 -14.88
CA PRO A 423 20.39 -2.91 -16.29
C PRO A 423 21.58 -1.97 -16.58
N GLY A 424 22.36 -1.55 -15.57
CA GLY A 424 23.48 -0.60 -15.70
C GLY A 424 23.04 0.84 -15.51
N SER A 425 23.88 1.79 -15.96
CA SER A 425 23.64 3.24 -15.81
C SER A 425 22.24 3.66 -16.28
N PHE A 426 21.63 4.60 -15.54
CA PHE A 426 20.33 5.28 -15.77
C PHE A 426 19.06 4.52 -15.37
N TRP A 427 19.16 3.23 -15.04
CA TRP A 427 18.01 2.37 -14.77
C TRP A 427 18.21 1.62 -13.45
N GLY A 428 17.13 1.03 -12.91
CA GLY A 428 17.22 0.31 -11.63
C GLY A 428 17.64 1.25 -10.50
N ALA A 429 18.73 0.92 -9.80
CA ALA A 429 19.19 1.64 -8.61
C ALA A 429 19.47 3.14 -8.83
N ASP A 430 19.84 3.57 -10.04
CA ASP A 430 20.08 4.99 -10.35
C ASP A 430 18.82 5.86 -10.28
N ARG A 431 17.64 5.23 -10.33
CA ARG A 431 16.34 5.91 -10.27
C ARG A 431 15.80 6.06 -8.84
N ARG A 432 16.58 5.66 -7.82
CA ARG A 432 16.19 5.79 -6.41
C ARG A 432 15.79 7.21 -6.09
N GLY A 433 14.60 7.36 -5.51
CA GLY A 433 14.08 8.65 -5.08
C GLY A 433 13.35 9.47 -6.16
N GLU A 434 13.33 9.03 -7.41
CA GLU A 434 12.56 9.72 -8.46
C GLU A 434 11.04 9.69 -8.20
N ASP A 435 10.55 8.66 -7.50
CA ASP A 435 9.14 8.48 -7.13
C ASP A 435 8.82 8.93 -5.70
N VAL A 436 9.78 9.45 -4.93
CA VAL A 436 9.55 9.87 -3.54
C VAL A 436 8.88 11.24 -3.52
N LEU A 437 7.70 11.29 -2.90
CA LEU A 437 6.94 12.53 -2.72
C LEU A 437 7.36 13.25 -1.44
N VAL A 438 7.46 12.53 -0.33
CA VAL A 438 7.84 13.05 0.99
C VAL A 438 8.68 12.04 1.77
N ASN A 439 9.62 12.55 2.56
CA ASN A 439 10.41 11.77 3.51
C ASN A 439 9.93 11.97 4.95
N ASN A 440 10.17 10.98 5.82
CA ASN A 440 9.81 11.00 7.25
C ASN A 440 8.30 11.14 7.48
N ALA A 441 7.52 10.39 6.69
CA ALA A 441 6.11 10.21 6.98
C ALA A 441 5.92 9.34 8.22
N LEU A 442 4.88 9.60 9.00
CA LEU A 442 4.45 8.78 10.14
C LEU A 442 3.10 8.10 9.88
N SER A 443 2.34 8.59 8.90
CA SER A 443 1.09 7.99 8.48
C SER A 443 0.77 8.35 7.03
N PHE A 444 0.16 7.42 6.32
CA PHE A 444 -0.52 7.59 5.04
C PHE A 444 -1.81 6.80 5.15
N ASP A 445 -2.90 7.52 5.41
CA ASP A 445 -4.17 6.98 5.91
C ASP A 445 -5.29 7.38 4.95
N LEU A 446 -6.02 6.40 4.44
CA LEU A 446 -7.21 6.55 3.63
C LEU A 446 -8.41 6.10 4.44
N LYS A 447 -9.50 6.85 4.36
CA LYS A 447 -10.75 6.49 5.02
C LYS A 447 -11.94 6.79 4.12
N ILE A 448 -12.93 5.92 4.14
CA ILE A 448 -14.21 6.12 3.43
C ILE A 448 -15.26 6.64 4.41
N TYR A 449 -16.09 7.57 3.95
CA TYR A 449 -17.27 7.99 4.71
C TYR A 449 -18.34 6.90 4.68
N ASP A 450 -18.64 6.32 5.83
CA ASP A 450 -19.77 5.41 6.01
C ASP A 450 -20.91 6.14 6.74
N PRO A 451 -22.10 6.32 6.14
CA PRO A 451 -23.21 7.03 6.77
C PRO A 451 -23.87 6.24 7.92
N ASN A 452 -23.71 4.92 7.96
CA ASN A 452 -24.42 4.03 8.89
C ASN A 452 -23.57 3.59 10.09
N VAL A 453 -22.29 3.98 10.12
CA VAL A 453 -21.42 3.72 11.27
C VAL A 453 -21.97 4.38 12.53
N SER A 454 -21.98 3.66 13.64
CA SER A 454 -22.48 4.11 14.93
C SER A 454 -21.35 4.66 15.80
N LEU A 455 -21.57 5.81 16.44
CA LEU A 455 -20.63 6.41 17.41
C LEU A 455 -21.23 6.35 18.80
N PHE A 456 -20.39 5.98 19.77
CA PHE A 456 -20.78 5.81 21.17
C PHE A 456 -20.08 6.82 22.05
N GLN A 457 -20.60 7.01 23.26
CA GLN A 457 -20.02 7.92 24.24
C GLN A 457 -19.44 7.12 25.40
N THR A 458 -18.25 7.48 25.85
CA THR A 458 -17.62 6.91 27.04
C THR A 458 -18.35 7.40 28.31
N ASN A 459 -18.11 6.71 29.43
CA ASN A 459 -18.55 7.15 30.76
C ASN A 459 -18.00 8.53 31.19
N THR A 460 -16.95 9.03 30.50
CA THR A 460 -16.37 10.36 30.72
C THR A 460 -16.96 11.43 29.80
N GLY A 461 -17.94 11.07 28.96
CA GLY A 461 -18.62 11.97 28.05
C GLY A 461 -17.91 12.19 26.70
N LEU A 462 -16.86 11.42 26.38
CA LEU A 462 -16.15 11.52 25.11
C LEU A 462 -16.84 10.66 24.05
N VAL A 463 -17.08 11.23 22.86
CA VAL A 463 -17.59 10.46 21.73
C VAL A 463 -16.44 9.74 21.05
N VAL A 464 -16.60 8.45 20.80
CA VAL A 464 -15.61 7.58 20.14
C VAL A 464 -16.18 6.98 18.87
N SER A 465 -15.31 6.95 17.86
CA SER A 465 -15.52 6.38 16.53
C SER A 465 -14.72 5.08 16.37
N PRO A 466 -14.99 4.25 15.35
CA PRO A 466 -14.25 3.00 15.17
C PRO A 466 -12.73 3.13 15.01
N ASN A 467 -12.23 4.31 14.65
CA ASN A 467 -10.79 4.55 14.52
C ASN A 467 -10.12 4.78 15.88
N ASP A 468 -10.90 5.02 16.93
CA ASP A 468 -10.39 5.27 18.27
C ASP A 468 -10.15 3.96 19.02
N ALA A 469 -9.00 3.85 19.68
CA ALA A 469 -8.57 2.66 20.41
C ALA A 469 -9.59 2.16 21.45
N GLY A 470 -10.34 3.07 22.08
CA GLY A 470 -11.35 2.76 23.09
C GLY A 470 -12.71 2.31 22.56
N TYR A 471 -12.93 2.31 21.24
CA TYR A 471 -14.24 2.06 20.63
C TYR A 471 -14.84 0.71 21.04
N ARG A 472 -14.01 -0.34 21.08
CA ARG A 472 -14.44 -1.70 21.46
C ARG A 472 -15.11 -1.72 22.84
N GLU A 473 -14.48 -1.14 23.84
CA GLU A 473 -14.99 -1.17 25.21
C GLU A 473 -16.27 -0.34 25.35
N THR A 474 -16.32 0.83 24.69
CA THR A 474 -17.55 1.63 24.67
C THR A 474 -18.71 0.94 23.97
N LEU A 475 -18.43 0.17 22.91
CA LEU A 475 -19.45 -0.64 22.24
C LEU A 475 -19.95 -1.77 23.16
N LEU A 476 -19.05 -2.42 23.91
CA LEU A 476 -19.43 -3.46 24.87
C LEU A 476 -20.31 -2.89 26.00
N ASP A 477 -19.94 -1.73 26.54
CA ASP A 477 -20.72 -1.00 27.53
C ASP A 477 -22.11 -0.64 26.96
N ALA A 478 -22.14 -0.08 25.75
CA ALA A 478 -23.39 0.30 25.08
C ALA A 478 -24.31 -0.91 24.85
N ILE A 479 -23.78 -2.05 24.39
CA ILE A 479 -24.55 -3.28 24.22
C ILE A 479 -25.08 -3.79 25.57
N THR A 480 -24.23 -3.80 26.60
CA THR A 480 -24.58 -4.28 27.94
C THR A 480 -25.69 -3.43 28.56
N ASN A 481 -25.61 -2.11 28.37
CA ASN A 481 -26.57 -1.13 28.90
C ASN A 481 -27.75 -0.85 27.95
N SER A 482 -27.78 -1.49 26.77
CA SER A 482 -28.78 -1.23 25.72
C SER A 482 -28.86 0.25 25.31
N GLU A 483 -27.71 0.91 25.23
CA GLU A 483 -27.59 2.31 24.81
C GLU A 483 -27.73 2.44 23.29
N SER A 484 -28.35 3.53 22.87
CA SER A 484 -28.43 3.90 21.45
C SER A 484 -27.18 4.69 21.04
N PRO A 485 -26.73 4.57 19.78
CA PRO A 485 -25.62 5.39 19.30
C PRO A 485 -25.97 6.88 19.39
N VAL A 486 -24.98 7.69 19.76
CA VAL A 486 -25.14 9.14 19.93
C VAL A 486 -25.21 9.83 18.57
N PHE A 487 -24.36 9.39 17.64
CA PHE A 487 -24.33 9.86 16.27
C PHE A 487 -24.16 8.68 15.31
N THR A 488 -24.55 8.90 14.05
CA THR A 488 -24.20 8.01 12.95
C THR A 488 -23.45 8.79 11.87
N GLY A 489 -22.56 8.12 11.15
CA GLY A 489 -21.81 8.72 10.06
C GLY A 489 -20.40 9.17 10.46
N ALA A 490 -19.37 8.52 9.92
CA ALA A 490 -17.97 8.87 10.14
C ALA A 490 -17.08 8.32 9.02
N PHE A 491 -15.88 8.88 8.91
CA PHE A 491 -14.82 8.30 8.09
C PHE A 491 -14.25 7.08 8.82
N VAL A 492 -14.22 5.94 8.14
CA VAL A 492 -13.73 4.66 8.67
C VAL A 492 -12.82 3.96 7.67
N ASP A 493 -11.96 3.13 8.20
CA ASP A 493 -11.14 2.19 7.44
C ASP A 493 -12.03 1.09 6.81
N LEU A 494 -11.63 0.52 5.66
CA LEU A 494 -12.42 -0.54 5.04
C LEU A 494 -12.41 -1.81 5.88
N CYS A 495 -13.56 -2.48 6.03
CA CYS A 495 -13.65 -3.67 6.89
C CYS A 495 -13.18 -3.42 8.34
N TYR A 496 -13.32 -2.20 8.86
CA TYR A 496 -12.89 -1.80 10.21
C TYR A 496 -13.23 -2.78 11.36
N PRO A 497 -14.33 -3.58 11.36
CA PRO A 497 -14.59 -4.51 12.45
C PRO A 497 -13.61 -5.68 12.55
N VAL A 498 -12.94 -6.04 11.45
CA VAL A 498 -12.12 -7.25 11.33
C VAL A 498 -10.63 -6.97 11.12
N LEU A 499 -10.24 -5.71 10.93
CA LEU A 499 -8.83 -5.33 10.79
C LEU A 499 -8.02 -5.75 12.04
N ALA A 500 -6.84 -6.33 11.80
CA ALA A 500 -6.05 -6.96 12.85
C ALA A 500 -5.41 -5.96 13.82
N GLY A 501 -5.05 -4.77 13.33
CA GLY A 501 -4.58 -3.63 14.10
C GLY A 501 -5.68 -2.66 14.51
N GLY A 502 -6.93 -2.89 14.08
CA GLY A 502 -8.07 -2.04 14.38
C GLY A 502 -8.42 -1.94 15.87
N SER A 503 -9.36 -1.07 16.22
CA SER A 503 -9.88 -0.99 17.58
C SER A 503 -10.67 -2.25 17.99
N LEU A 504 -11.48 -2.78 17.05
CA LEU A 504 -12.41 -3.89 17.28
C LEU A 504 -11.72 -5.25 17.24
N ARG A 505 -10.89 -5.56 16.23
CA ARG A 505 -10.15 -6.84 16.10
C ARG A 505 -11.06 -8.08 16.13
N GLY A 506 -12.25 -7.95 15.55
CA GLY A 506 -13.29 -8.96 15.52
C GLY A 506 -14.16 -9.01 16.78
N TRP A 507 -15.12 -9.94 16.81
CA TRP A 507 -16.08 -10.10 17.91
C TRP A 507 -15.66 -11.12 18.97
N GLN A 508 -14.54 -11.81 18.77
CA GLN A 508 -14.00 -12.78 19.72
C GLN A 508 -13.43 -12.09 20.97
N ALA A 509 -13.24 -12.84 22.06
CA ALA A 509 -12.58 -12.34 23.27
C ALA A 509 -11.12 -11.96 22.96
N ARG A 510 -10.71 -10.78 23.45
CA ARG A 510 -9.39 -10.17 23.18
C ARG A 510 -8.92 -9.37 24.38
N TYR A 511 -7.60 -9.22 24.51
CA TYR A 511 -7.04 -8.24 25.42
C TYR A 511 -7.34 -6.82 24.91
N LEU A 512 -7.52 -5.89 25.85
CA LEU A 512 -7.68 -4.47 25.53
C LEU A 512 -6.44 -3.95 24.80
N ASP A 513 -5.29 -4.09 25.46
CA ASP A 513 -3.99 -3.58 25.06
C ASP A 513 -2.87 -4.58 25.41
N ARG A 514 -1.62 -4.18 25.18
CA ARG A 514 -0.43 -5.00 25.47
C ARG A 514 -0.18 -5.28 26.95
N VAL A 515 -0.54 -4.37 27.85
CA VAL A 515 -0.18 -4.49 29.26
C VAL A 515 -1.23 -5.25 30.07
N ASN A 516 -2.43 -5.39 29.50
CA ASN A 516 -3.54 -6.08 30.14
C ASN A 516 -3.34 -7.60 30.17
N THR A 517 -3.59 -8.18 31.35
CA THR A 517 -3.44 -9.62 31.64
C THR A 517 -4.77 -10.36 31.74
N THR A 518 -5.90 -9.66 31.64
CA THR A 518 -7.25 -10.26 31.69
C THR A 518 -7.90 -10.20 30.33
N ALA A 519 -8.33 -11.36 29.81
CA ALA A 519 -9.03 -11.42 28.54
C ALA A 519 -10.37 -10.66 28.62
N GLY A 520 -10.59 -9.74 27.68
CA GLY A 520 -11.83 -8.97 27.58
C GLY A 520 -13.01 -9.81 27.05
N SER A 521 -14.20 -9.23 27.12
CA SER A 521 -15.45 -9.88 26.73
C SER A 521 -15.57 -10.07 25.20
N THR A 522 -16.32 -11.10 24.79
CA THR A 522 -16.80 -11.22 23.41
C THR A 522 -17.84 -10.15 23.12
N ILE A 523 -17.85 -9.60 21.91
CA ILE A 523 -18.93 -8.69 21.47
C ILE A 523 -20.16 -9.55 21.21
N ALA A 524 -21.26 -9.29 21.91
CA ALA A 524 -22.51 -10.00 21.70
C ALA A 524 -23.00 -9.72 20.28
N THR A 525 -23.38 -10.77 19.55
CA THR A 525 -23.82 -10.71 18.15
C THR A 525 -25.24 -10.13 17.98
N THR A 526 -25.86 -9.74 19.10
CA THR A 526 -27.18 -9.13 19.16
C THR A 526 -27.04 -7.61 19.02
N GLY A 527 -27.19 -7.09 17.80
CA GLY A 527 -27.13 -5.66 17.53
C GLY A 527 -26.36 -5.37 16.24
N SER A 528 -27.09 -5.06 15.17
CA SER A 528 -26.59 -4.83 13.81
C SER A 528 -25.67 -3.60 13.65
N TYR A 529 -25.11 -3.03 14.73
CA TYR A 529 -24.31 -1.79 14.70
C TYR A 529 -23.00 -1.91 13.91
N LEU A 530 -22.49 -3.14 13.74
CA LEU A 530 -21.29 -3.42 12.94
C LEU A 530 -21.62 -3.83 11.50
N LEU A 531 -22.90 -3.95 11.14
CA LEU A 531 -23.33 -4.28 9.77
C LEU A 531 -23.61 -2.99 9.01
N THR A 532 -22.56 -2.42 8.45
CA THR A 532 -22.62 -1.20 7.64
C THR A 532 -22.16 -1.49 6.20
N PRO A 533 -22.46 -0.61 5.21
CA PRO A 533 -22.05 -0.83 3.82
C PRO A 533 -20.55 -1.10 3.63
N PHE A 534 -19.68 -0.45 4.43
CA PHE A 534 -18.23 -0.59 4.33
C PHE A 534 -17.61 -1.48 5.43
N SER A 535 -18.43 -2.06 6.31
CA SER A 535 -17.99 -3.04 7.32
C SER A 535 -17.46 -4.35 6.73
N GLY A 536 -17.86 -4.68 5.49
CA GLY A 536 -17.51 -5.94 4.82
C GLY A 536 -18.16 -7.19 5.43
N LEU A 537 -19.07 -7.02 6.40
CA LEU A 537 -19.72 -8.12 7.11
C LEU A 537 -21.16 -8.36 6.63
N SER A 538 -21.58 -9.62 6.64
CA SER A 538 -22.98 -10.03 6.48
C SER A 538 -23.54 -10.74 7.71
N GLY A 539 -22.68 -11.18 8.63
CA GLY A 539 -23.05 -11.81 9.87
C GLY A 539 -21.84 -12.13 10.76
N PHE A 540 -22.10 -12.81 11.88
CA PHE A 540 -21.08 -13.16 12.87
C PHE A 540 -21.05 -14.68 13.08
N SER A 541 -20.51 -15.41 12.10
CA SER A 541 -20.51 -16.88 12.05
C SER A 541 -19.07 -17.40 11.85
N ASN A 542 -18.88 -18.33 10.93
CA ASN A 542 -17.58 -18.83 10.48
C ASN A 542 -16.99 -17.94 9.36
N ALA A 543 -15.75 -18.24 8.95
CA ALA A 543 -15.05 -17.47 7.92
C ALA A 543 -15.70 -17.48 6.53
N SER A 544 -16.58 -18.45 6.23
CA SER A 544 -17.29 -18.57 4.95
C SER A 544 -18.65 -17.87 4.94
N GLN A 545 -19.14 -17.41 6.09
CA GLN A 545 -20.46 -16.80 6.21
C GLN A 545 -20.45 -15.43 6.89
N SER A 546 -19.33 -15.00 7.47
CA SER A 546 -19.29 -13.73 8.19
C SER A 546 -19.13 -12.52 7.28
N TYR A 547 -18.49 -12.70 6.12
CA TYR A 547 -18.20 -11.61 5.19
C TYR A 547 -19.32 -11.44 4.15
N SER A 548 -19.34 -10.28 3.50
CA SER A 548 -20.31 -9.97 2.45
C SER A 548 -20.07 -10.82 1.19
N ASN A 549 -21.16 -11.21 0.50
CA ASN A 549 -21.07 -11.96 -0.76
C ASN A 549 -20.22 -11.24 -1.84
N PRO A 550 -20.31 -9.90 -2.03
CA PRO A 550 -19.45 -9.19 -2.98
C PRO A 550 -17.95 -9.33 -2.66
N LEU A 551 -17.56 -9.37 -1.39
CA LEU A 551 -16.17 -9.54 -0.99
C LEU A 551 -15.62 -10.92 -1.39
N TYR A 552 -16.40 -11.99 -1.25
CA TYR A 552 -16.03 -13.31 -1.77
C TYR A 552 -15.95 -13.32 -3.30
N ARG A 553 -16.95 -12.75 -3.99
CA ARG A 553 -17.03 -12.76 -5.47
C ARG A 553 -15.97 -11.91 -6.15
N SER A 554 -15.45 -10.89 -5.48
CA SER A 554 -14.31 -10.10 -5.97
C SER A 554 -13.00 -10.88 -6.01
N GLY A 555 -12.91 -11.99 -5.26
CA GLY A 555 -11.68 -12.76 -5.06
C GLY A 555 -10.63 -12.08 -4.17
N ARG A 556 -10.98 -10.96 -3.52
CA ARG A 556 -10.17 -10.29 -2.48
C ARG A 556 -10.18 -11.02 -1.15
N LEU A 557 -11.14 -11.91 -0.94
CA LEU A 557 -11.19 -12.84 0.19
C LEU A 557 -11.38 -14.27 -0.32
N VAL A 558 -10.47 -15.16 0.05
CA VAL A 558 -10.52 -16.57 -0.34
C VAL A 558 -10.39 -17.45 0.88
N THR A 559 -11.29 -18.43 0.98
CA THR A 559 -11.23 -19.47 2.00
C THR A 559 -10.76 -20.80 1.40
N THR A 560 -10.22 -21.64 2.26
CA THR A 560 -9.70 -22.99 1.96
C THR A 560 -10.37 -24.01 2.88
N GLY A 561 -9.99 -25.28 2.75
CA GLY A 561 -10.60 -26.38 3.50
C GLY A 561 -10.67 -26.07 5.00
N ALA A 562 -11.75 -26.51 5.64
CA ALA A 562 -12.07 -26.23 7.05
C ALA A 562 -12.34 -24.73 7.37
N ASN A 563 -12.90 -23.95 6.44
CA ASN A 563 -13.23 -22.52 6.64
C ASN A 563 -12.01 -21.68 7.10
N THR A 564 -10.84 -21.97 6.54
CA THR A 564 -9.61 -21.22 6.86
C THR A 564 -9.43 -20.12 5.82
N ILE A 565 -9.28 -18.87 6.25
CA ILE A 565 -8.99 -17.74 5.34
C ILE A 565 -7.57 -17.90 4.83
N ALA A 566 -7.37 -17.92 3.52
CA ALA A 566 -6.04 -18.01 2.91
C ALA A 566 -5.55 -16.68 2.33
N LEU A 567 -6.48 -15.84 1.89
CA LEU A 567 -6.20 -14.53 1.31
C LEU A 567 -7.25 -13.55 1.82
N PHE A 568 -6.80 -12.38 2.23
CA PHE A 568 -7.66 -11.28 2.65
C PHE A 568 -6.95 -9.96 2.34
N GLN A 569 -7.48 -9.24 1.34
CA GLN A 569 -7.03 -7.90 0.93
C GLN A 569 -8.26 -7.02 0.66
N PRO A 570 -8.90 -6.44 1.70
CA PRO A 570 -10.03 -5.56 1.48
C PRO A 570 -9.62 -4.37 0.60
N ALA A 571 -10.44 -4.05 -0.38
CA ALA A 571 -10.19 -2.93 -1.27
C ALA A 571 -11.51 -2.39 -1.81
N PHE A 572 -11.64 -1.08 -1.90
CA PHE A 572 -12.65 -0.41 -2.70
C PHE A 572 -12.14 -0.34 -4.14
N ASP A 573 -12.95 -0.77 -5.11
CA ASP A 573 -12.55 -0.86 -6.53
C ASP A 573 -13.75 -0.54 -7.41
N THR A 574 -13.55 0.33 -8.41
CA THR A 574 -14.53 0.60 -9.49
C THR A 574 -14.56 -0.56 -10.50
N TYR A 575 -14.70 -1.78 -9.99
CA TYR A 575 -14.49 -3.08 -10.65
C TYR A 575 -15.11 -3.21 -12.04
N THR A 576 -14.65 -4.16 -12.85
CA THR A 576 -15.11 -4.34 -14.24
C THR A 576 -16.08 -5.51 -14.41
N SER A 577 -16.96 -5.42 -15.41
CA SER A 577 -17.76 -6.55 -15.93
C SER A 577 -17.03 -7.40 -16.98
N PHE A 578 -15.80 -7.04 -17.36
CA PHE A 578 -15.01 -7.75 -18.38
C PHE A 578 -14.92 -9.26 -18.14
N TYR A 579 -14.74 -9.67 -16.88
CA TYR A 579 -14.61 -11.09 -16.49
C TYR A 579 -15.89 -11.91 -16.79
N GLU A 580 -17.06 -11.29 -16.84
CA GLU A 580 -18.28 -12.00 -17.22
C GLU A 580 -18.30 -12.38 -18.72
N THR A 581 -17.42 -11.80 -19.54
CA THR A 581 -17.45 -11.93 -21.01
C THR A 581 -16.16 -12.47 -21.63
N ASP A 582 -15.15 -12.77 -20.82
CA ASP A 582 -13.82 -13.15 -21.33
C ASP A 582 -13.68 -14.64 -21.72
N GLY A 583 -14.72 -15.43 -21.43
CA GLY A 583 -14.81 -16.85 -21.78
C GLY A 583 -13.97 -17.77 -20.87
N LEU A 584 -13.49 -17.29 -19.73
CA LEU A 584 -12.75 -18.05 -18.73
C LEU A 584 -13.59 -18.23 -17.48
N LEU A 585 -13.59 -19.44 -16.89
CA LEU A 585 -14.34 -19.68 -15.66
C LEU A 585 -13.68 -18.95 -14.47
N GLN A 586 -14.41 -18.02 -13.88
CA GLN A 586 -13.95 -17.12 -12.83
C GLN A 586 -14.93 -17.14 -11.67
N GLY A 587 -15.04 -18.31 -11.06
CA GLY A 587 -16.02 -18.55 -10.02
C GLY A 587 -15.45 -19.24 -8.79
N ARG A 588 -16.39 -19.74 -7.99
CA ARG A 588 -16.12 -20.58 -6.83
C ARG A 588 -15.60 -21.95 -7.29
N VAL A 589 -14.50 -22.42 -6.72
CA VAL A 589 -13.88 -23.72 -7.12
C VAL A 589 -14.68 -24.93 -6.64
N SER A 590 -15.36 -24.83 -5.49
CA SER A 590 -16.20 -25.91 -4.95
C SER A 590 -17.15 -25.39 -3.89
N ASN A 591 -18.28 -26.08 -3.67
CA ASN A 591 -19.33 -25.70 -2.70
C ASN A 591 -18.90 -25.64 -1.22
N SER A 592 -17.67 -26.05 -0.89
CA SER A 592 -17.12 -25.98 0.46
C SER A 592 -16.08 -24.87 0.64
N LEU A 593 -15.68 -24.19 -0.44
CA LEU A 593 -14.66 -23.14 -0.45
C LEU A 593 -15.27 -21.85 -0.98
N GLU A 594 -15.37 -20.81 -0.17
CA GLU A 594 -15.80 -19.48 -0.62
C GLU A 594 -14.64 -18.68 -1.20
N GLY A 595 -14.97 -17.74 -2.09
CA GLY A 595 -14.02 -16.86 -2.77
C GLY A 595 -13.84 -17.24 -4.24
N THR A 596 -13.93 -16.24 -5.11
CA THR A 596 -13.76 -16.43 -6.55
C THR A 596 -12.29 -16.64 -6.92
N ARG A 597 -12.04 -17.60 -7.80
CA ARG A 597 -10.71 -17.95 -8.32
C ARG A 597 -10.74 -18.03 -9.84
N TRP A 598 -9.60 -17.75 -10.44
CA TRP A 598 -9.43 -17.79 -11.89
C TRP A 598 -9.01 -19.19 -12.34
N SER A 599 -9.87 -19.86 -13.11
CA SER A 599 -9.58 -21.17 -13.70
C SER A 599 -9.05 -21.04 -15.13
N THR A 600 -8.18 -21.96 -15.54
CA THR A 600 -7.66 -22.05 -16.91
C THR A 600 -8.51 -22.98 -17.79
N THR A 601 -9.70 -23.37 -17.33
CA THR A 601 -10.58 -24.29 -18.04
C THR A 601 -11.34 -23.51 -19.12
N THR A 602 -10.99 -23.74 -20.38
CA THR A 602 -11.68 -23.17 -21.54
C THR A 602 -12.91 -24.02 -21.88
N GLY A 603 -14.08 -23.40 -22.08
CA GLY A 603 -15.29 -24.10 -22.52
C GLY A 603 -15.97 -24.96 -21.46
N ALA A 604 -15.94 -24.56 -20.18
CA ALA A 604 -16.74 -25.20 -19.15
C ALA A 604 -18.23 -25.11 -19.52
N THR A 605 -18.95 -26.23 -19.50
CA THR A 605 -20.41 -26.32 -19.66
C THR A 605 -21.20 -25.74 -18.49
N ALA A 606 -20.52 -25.05 -17.56
CA ALA A 606 -21.11 -24.15 -16.59
C ALA A 606 -20.97 -22.72 -17.14
N ASP A 607 -21.60 -22.49 -18.29
CA ASP A 607 -22.02 -21.15 -18.70
C ASP A 607 -23.32 -20.87 -17.96
N LEU A 608 -23.21 -20.13 -16.85
CA LEU A 608 -24.34 -19.60 -16.08
C LEU A 608 -24.56 -18.12 -16.45
N GLY A 609 -24.53 -17.77 -17.75
CA GLY A 609 -25.00 -16.46 -18.26
C GLY A 609 -23.98 -15.58 -19.00
N ALA A 610 -22.92 -16.15 -19.58
CA ALA A 610 -21.77 -15.42 -20.12
C ALA A 610 -21.86 -15.02 -21.61
N ASP A 611 -22.90 -15.41 -22.36
CA ASP A 611 -23.10 -14.98 -23.77
C ASP A 611 -24.01 -13.75 -23.92
N GLY A 612 -24.54 -13.22 -22.81
CA GLY A 612 -25.52 -12.13 -22.83
C GLY A 612 -26.90 -12.54 -23.38
N LEU A 613 -27.18 -13.85 -23.49
CA LEU A 613 -28.47 -14.42 -23.88
C LEU A 613 -29.08 -15.24 -22.72
N ASP A 614 -30.39 -15.52 -22.80
CA ASP A 614 -31.11 -16.30 -21.80
C ASP A 614 -30.82 -17.81 -21.93
N GLY A 615 -29.73 -18.26 -21.32
CA GLY A 615 -29.43 -19.69 -21.25
C GLY A 615 -30.43 -20.45 -20.35
N ALA A 616 -31.03 -21.53 -20.86
CA ALA A 616 -31.80 -22.47 -20.03
C ALA A 616 -30.86 -23.28 -19.11
N GLY A 617 -30.46 -22.69 -17.98
CA GLY A 617 -29.58 -23.32 -16.99
C GLY A 617 -30.32 -24.26 -16.02
N ILE A 618 -29.75 -25.45 -15.78
CA ILE A 618 -30.24 -26.41 -14.79
C ILE A 618 -29.74 -25.98 -13.41
N TYR A 619 -30.62 -25.41 -12.58
CA TYR A 619 -30.34 -25.20 -11.16
C TYR A 619 -30.28 -26.54 -10.41
N GLY A 620 -29.41 -26.63 -9.39
CA GLY A 620 -29.28 -27.80 -8.53
C GLY A 620 -30.65 -28.27 -8.01
N GLY A 621 -31.01 -29.51 -8.34
CA GLY A 621 -32.32 -30.11 -8.03
C GLY A 621 -33.08 -30.66 -9.25
N GLY A 622 -32.60 -30.43 -10.47
CA GLY A 622 -33.14 -31.09 -11.67
C GLY A 622 -34.51 -30.56 -12.14
N ILE A 623 -34.89 -29.34 -11.73
CA ILE A 623 -36.10 -28.67 -12.24
C ILE A 623 -35.66 -27.55 -13.17
N ALA A 624 -35.93 -27.71 -14.47
CA ALA A 624 -35.76 -26.65 -15.45
C ALA A 624 -36.89 -25.62 -15.28
N SER A 625 -36.53 -24.36 -15.03
CA SER A 625 -37.47 -23.25 -15.21
C SER A 625 -37.81 -23.15 -16.70
N SER A 626 -39.09 -23.21 -17.03
CA SER A 626 -39.60 -23.19 -18.41
C SER A 626 -40.23 -21.84 -18.75
N THR A 627 -39.76 -20.74 -18.15
CA THR A 627 -40.23 -19.41 -18.50
C THR A 627 -39.08 -18.42 -18.37
N GLY A 628 -38.62 -17.93 -19.53
CA GLY A 628 -37.64 -16.86 -19.66
C GLY A 628 -38.16 -15.57 -19.00
N GLN A 629 -37.73 -15.37 -17.77
CA GLN A 629 -37.89 -14.13 -17.05
C GLN A 629 -36.57 -13.96 -16.29
N TYR A 630 -35.86 -12.88 -16.64
CA TYR A 630 -34.52 -12.43 -16.19
C TYR A 630 -33.34 -12.97 -17.01
N GLY A 631 -32.57 -12.03 -17.57
CA GLY A 631 -31.36 -12.30 -18.36
C GLY A 631 -30.12 -12.26 -17.46
N ALA A 632 -28.93 -12.07 -18.02
CA ALA A 632 -27.67 -11.94 -17.27
C ALA A 632 -27.54 -10.64 -16.42
N ASP A 633 -28.63 -10.14 -15.81
CA ASP A 633 -28.71 -8.82 -15.17
C ASP A 633 -28.84 -8.83 -13.64
N ASP A 634 -29.09 -9.96 -12.98
CA ASP A 634 -29.15 -9.99 -11.51
C ASP A 634 -27.75 -10.11 -10.87
N VAL A 635 -27.46 -9.20 -9.92
CA VAL A 635 -26.23 -9.20 -9.09
C VAL A 635 -25.95 -10.57 -8.44
N GLY A 636 -27.00 -11.39 -8.26
CA GLY A 636 -26.93 -12.74 -7.70
C GLY A 636 -26.34 -13.80 -8.63
N GLU A 637 -26.35 -13.61 -9.95
CA GLU A 637 -25.94 -14.63 -10.93
C GLU A 637 -24.51 -14.43 -11.45
N ARG A 638 -23.95 -13.23 -11.28
CA ARG A 638 -22.59 -12.87 -11.73
C ARG A 638 -21.48 -13.71 -11.11
N GLU A 639 -20.49 -14.08 -11.90
CA GLU A 639 -19.30 -14.79 -11.41
C GLU A 639 -18.46 -13.91 -10.49
N THR A 640 -18.33 -12.63 -10.87
CA THR A 640 -17.52 -11.63 -10.20
C THR A 640 -18.34 -10.39 -9.82
N LEU A 641 -17.94 -9.73 -8.74
CA LEU A 641 -18.54 -8.48 -8.28
C LEU A 641 -17.46 -7.55 -7.70
N PRO A 642 -17.68 -6.23 -7.71
CA PRO A 642 -16.86 -5.33 -6.91
C PRO A 642 -16.88 -5.74 -5.43
N PRO A 643 -15.77 -5.60 -4.68
CA PRO A 643 -15.72 -5.94 -3.26
C PRO A 643 -16.77 -5.22 -2.42
N PHE A 644 -17.13 -3.99 -2.81
CA PHE A 644 -18.20 -3.19 -2.23
C PHE A 644 -19.11 -2.69 -3.34
N THR A 645 -20.42 -2.82 -3.16
CA THR A 645 -21.43 -2.43 -4.16
C THR A 645 -22.00 -1.03 -3.93
N THR A 646 -21.73 -0.45 -2.76
CA THR A 646 -22.20 0.90 -2.39
C THR A 646 -21.17 1.94 -2.82
N ALA A 647 -21.62 3.00 -3.48
CA ALA A 647 -20.77 4.13 -3.82
C ALA A 647 -20.43 4.95 -2.56
N PRO A 648 -19.16 5.26 -2.30
CA PRO A 648 -18.77 6.09 -1.17
C PRO A 648 -19.11 7.55 -1.45
N GLU A 649 -19.67 8.25 -0.46
CA GLU A 649 -19.97 9.70 -0.60
C GLU A 649 -18.68 10.54 -0.59
N ALA A 650 -17.67 10.08 0.15
CA ALA A 650 -16.41 10.77 0.27
C ALA A 650 -15.27 9.83 0.65
N ILE A 651 -14.07 10.14 0.16
CA ILE A 651 -12.81 9.52 0.57
C ILE A 651 -11.94 10.60 1.19
N LYS A 652 -11.40 10.34 2.39
CA LYS A 652 -10.46 11.22 3.08
C LYS A 652 -9.07 10.61 3.04
N VAL A 653 -8.09 11.38 2.57
CA VAL A 653 -6.67 11.01 2.63
C VAL A 653 -5.99 11.89 3.66
N SER A 654 -5.34 11.30 4.66
CA SER A 654 -4.60 11.97 5.71
C SER A 654 -3.12 11.63 5.62
N ILE A 655 -2.26 12.64 5.78
CA ILE A 655 -0.81 12.47 5.79
C ILE A 655 -0.25 13.13 7.03
N ARG A 656 0.58 12.41 7.77
CA ARG A 656 1.29 12.89 8.95
C ARG A 656 2.79 12.87 8.70
N LEU A 657 3.45 14.01 8.93
CA LEU A 657 4.88 14.19 8.79
C LEU A 657 5.53 14.58 10.11
N GLU A 658 6.76 14.11 10.32
CA GLU A 658 7.60 14.49 11.46
C GLU A 658 8.86 15.22 10.99
N ASN A 659 9.26 16.26 11.74
CA ASN A 659 10.58 16.82 11.62
C ASN A 659 11.56 16.04 12.52
N PRO A 660 12.55 15.32 11.98
CA PRO A 660 13.41 14.42 12.76
C PRO A 660 14.30 15.14 13.78
N THR A 661 14.56 16.44 13.59
CA THR A 661 15.43 17.21 14.51
C THR A 661 14.65 17.75 15.71
N THR A 662 13.38 18.09 15.51
CA THR A 662 12.56 18.78 16.53
C THR A 662 11.45 17.91 17.09
N ARG A 663 11.22 16.72 16.50
CA ARG A 663 10.11 15.80 16.79
C ARG A 663 8.73 16.46 16.73
N GLN A 664 8.62 17.52 15.95
CA GLN A 664 7.35 18.18 15.69
C GLN A 664 6.59 17.42 14.62
N ILE A 665 5.30 17.24 14.86
CA ILE A 665 4.41 16.49 13.99
C ILE A 665 3.37 17.44 13.41
N ARG A 666 3.08 17.29 12.12
CA ARG A 666 1.97 17.96 11.45
C ARG A 666 1.18 16.93 10.67
N GLN A 667 -0.14 17.11 10.67
CA GLN A 667 -1.06 16.32 9.87
C GLN A 667 -1.90 17.26 9.01
N ALA A 668 -2.14 16.85 7.77
CA ALA A 668 -3.10 17.47 6.89
C ALA A 668 -3.95 16.38 6.23
N SER A 669 -5.14 16.74 5.80
CA SER A 669 -6.07 15.82 5.15
C SER A 669 -6.81 16.48 4.00
N VAL A 670 -7.06 15.71 2.96
CA VAL A 670 -7.88 16.09 1.80
C VAL A 670 -9.12 15.21 1.81
N THR A 671 -10.29 15.81 1.58
CA THR A 671 -11.54 15.06 1.40
C THR A 671 -12.03 15.27 -0.01
N ILE A 672 -12.16 14.17 -0.74
CA ILE A 672 -12.74 14.14 -2.07
C ILE A 672 -14.19 13.68 -1.91
N ARG A 673 -15.08 14.35 -2.64
CA ARG A 673 -16.49 13.99 -2.77
C ARG A 673 -16.77 13.79 -4.25
N ASP A 674 -17.62 12.81 -4.56
CA ASP A 674 -18.17 12.65 -5.92
C ASP A 674 -19.12 13.81 -6.26
#